data_AF-A0A0R3R1R0-F1
#
_entry.id   AF-A0A0R3R1R0-F1
#
_cell.length_a   1.000
_cell.length_b   1.000
_cell.length_c   1.000
_cell.angle_alpha   90.00
_cell.angle_beta   90.00
_cell.angle_gamma   90.00
#
_symmetry.space_group_name_H-M   'P 1'
#
loop_
_entity.id
_entity.type
_entity.pdbx_description
1 polymer ?
#
loop_
_entity_poly.entity_id
_entity_poly.type
_entity_poly.pdbx_seq_one_letter_code
_entity_poly.pdbx_strand_id
1 'polypeptide(L)'
;LFNADNNRLECLLRLAWAVGSRNIPLRLISGGLAKDSSIETIRQSELATFMLEEPIECLLDAFAIEVVNGDSTSEVLKIIHLWNLLVSDLLFCKSSVIRRYFSALVRRMVCRRGAAERQLASALLQLLFNKLEESDEKLVKNAEFFVLLCSLLDHCKNNQIYVDDVMQRTEKVLDWLDRAKQHTIANQESYPDDKSLIGRLDVCRGLLGFLTKDEKTAIGSEANGTQLIKQLLDEFILPSSRTYVDLIRQKESDSDIHIQRSMTHSAISRGGIDESDKTMPRSETMGPLLSSRSIPVCGTSESAKAAYNLIVALCDTTPLNYRCIVESLLELFYSEPVPTMNIEWEYMPGYSVRSPNSYVGLKNGGATCYMNSVFQQIFMIEPLRNAVINANFTDDISVEEMVLNEYNVSEEHYHAIILKAVQSIFAHLLGSEMQFYSPKFFWKHFRFCGQAVNVREQQDALEFYNALFDSIDEGLKKLGEPPICENLFGGTFADQKICKDCPHRYQREEPFTSISVDVRSHNNLLDSLKEYVKGDLLNNDNAYLCEECNKKVTAVKRLCVARLPPYLTIQLKRFDFDWERDSPQKYNDYFEFPIDLDMMPFTVHGLAQAEGEVSKEELTHSSVTDSGRGVFYIYIYIYIYIYS
;
A
#
# COMPACT_ATOMS: atom_id res chain seq x y z
N LEU A 1 39.64 -13.83 -43.24
CA LEU A 1 39.20 -14.53 -42.01
C LEU A 1 40.09 -15.70 -41.65
N PHE A 2 40.56 -16.51 -42.62
CA PHE A 2 41.38 -17.69 -42.37
C PHE A 2 42.76 -17.59 -43.02
N ASN A 3 43.79 -18.08 -42.33
CA ASN A 3 45.13 -18.32 -42.87
C ASN A 3 45.49 -19.79 -42.63
N ALA A 4 46.41 -20.35 -43.43
CA ALA A 4 46.83 -21.76 -43.30
C ALA A 4 47.45 -22.09 -41.92
N ASP A 5 47.93 -21.07 -41.20
CA ASP A 5 48.57 -21.21 -39.89
C ASP A 5 47.61 -21.08 -38.70
N ASN A 6 46.34 -20.73 -38.93
CA ASN A 6 45.39 -20.50 -37.83
C ASN A 6 44.86 -21.84 -37.30
N ASN A 7 44.96 -22.06 -35.99
CA ASN A 7 44.33 -23.23 -35.34
C ASN A 7 42.80 -23.14 -35.50
N ARG A 8 42.14 -24.30 -35.64
CA ARG A 8 40.68 -24.45 -35.80
C ARG A 8 39.88 -23.61 -34.77
N LEU A 9 40.38 -23.54 -33.55
CA LEU A 9 39.80 -22.76 -32.47
C LEU A 9 39.75 -21.26 -32.76
N GLU A 10 40.84 -20.68 -33.29
CA GLU A 10 40.90 -19.27 -33.66
C GLU A 10 39.94 -18.96 -34.82
N CYS A 11 39.81 -19.90 -35.78
CA CYS A 11 38.88 -19.79 -36.89
C CYS A 11 37.42 -19.76 -36.41
N LEU A 12 37.04 -20.65 -35.49
CA LEU A 12 35.71 -20.69 -34.89
C LEU A 12 35.41 -19.42 -34.08
N LEU A 13 36.37 -18.94 -33.28
CA LEU A 13 36.23 -17.70 -32.52
C LEU A 13 36.00 -16.50 -33.45
N ARG A 14 36.81 -16.36 -34.50
CA ARG A 14 36.68 -15.25 -35.47
C ARG A 14 35.36 -15.30 -36.25
N LEU A 15 34.87 -16.49 -36.56
CA LEU A 15 33.55 -16.68 -37.18
C LEU A 15 32.44 -16.27 -36.23
N ALA A 16 32.43 -16.82 -35.01
CA ALA A 16 31.42 -16.49 -34.00
C ALA A 16 31.42 -14.99 -33.69
N TRP A 17 32.61 -14.38 -33.60
CA TRP A 17 32.75 -12.95 -33.43
C TRP A 17 32.17 -12.18 -34.62
N ALA A 18 32.60 -12.49 -35.85
CA ALA A 18 32.17 -11.73 -37.03
C ALA A 18 30.66 -11.82 -37.28
N VAL A 19 30.04 -12.98 -37.05
CA VAL A 19 28.59 -13.14 -37.19
C VAL A 19 27.85 -12.48 -36.02
N GLY A 20 28.35 -12.59 -34.80
CA GLY A 20 27.70 -12.06 -33.60
C GLY A 20 27.81 -10.55 -33.41
N SER A 21 28.97 -9.95 -33.70
CA SER A 21 29.21 -8.51 -33.56
C SER A 21 28.93 -7.73 -34.84
N ARG A 22 28.79 -8.42 -35.99
CA ARG A 22 28.79 -7.85 -37.35
C ARG A 22 30.06 -7.06 -37.68
N ASN A 23 31.14 -7.23 -36.91
CA ASN A 23 32.45 -6.64 -37.17
C ASN A 23 33.40 -7.72 -37.69
N ILE A 24 34.04 -7.48 -38.84
CA ILE A 24 35.09 -8.39 -39.35
C ILE A 24 36.44 -7.89 -38.84
N PRO A 25 37.16 -8.65 -38.00
CA PRO A 25 38.47 -8.23 -37.53
C PRO A 25 39.48 -8.29 -38.68
N LEU A 26 39.93 -7.13 -39.17
CA LEU A 26 41.10 -7.04 -40.03
C LEU A 26 42.37 -7.20 -39.17
N ARG A 27 43.38 -7.91 -39.69
CA ARG A 27 44.66 -8.13 -38.99
C ARG A 27 45.29 -6.79 -38.55
N LEU A 28 45.78 -6.73 -37.31
CA LEU A 28 46.95 -5.92 -37.01
C LEU A 28 48.12 -6.53 -37.79
N ILE A 29 48.51 -5.89 -38.89
CA ILE A 29 49.76 -6.22 -39.57
C ILE A 29 50.88 -5.79 -38.62
N SER A 30 51.85 -6.67 -38.39
CA SER A 30 53.08 -6.34 -37.67
C SER A 30 53.70 -5.06 -38.25
N GLY A 31 53.56 -3.94 -37.53
CA GLY A 31 54.17 -2.65 -37.90
C GLY A 31 53.24 -1.48 -38.25
N GLY A 32 51.92 -1.53 -37.99
CA GLY A 32 51.10 -0.31 -38.09
C GLY A 32 49.59 -0.54 -37.97
N LEU A 33 48.89 0.44 -37.37
CA LEU A 33 47.43 0.51 -37.31
C LEU A 33 46.83 0.42 -38.72
N ALA A 34 45.95 -0.55 -38.96
CA ALA A 34 45.16 -0.61 -40.19
C ALA A 34 44.29 0.65 -40.27
N LYS A 35 44.40 1.41 -41.36
CA LYS A 35 43.68 2.67 -41.57
C LYS A 35 42.15 2.49 -41.48
N ASP A 36 41.52 3.32 -40.67
CA ASP A 36 40.09 3.39 -40.30
C ASP A 36 39.07 3.38 -41.47
N SER A 37 39.49 3.57 -42.72
CA SER A 37 38.60 3.70 -43.89
C SER A 37 37.70 2.50 -44.20
N SER A 38 38.06 1.28 -43.78
CA SER A 38 37.27 0.06 -44.04
C SER A 38 36.18 -0.19 -42.98
N ILE A 39 36.32 0.41 -41.79
CA ILE A 39 35.35 0.31 -40.68
C ILE A 39 34.15 1.22 -40.96
N GLU A 40 34.37 2.42 -41.51
CA GLU A 40 33.32 3.37 -41.89
C GLU A 40 32.43 2.83 -43.04
N THR A 41 33.06 2.16 -44.02
CA THR A 41 32.38 1.70 -45.24
C THR A 41 31.45 0.51 -44.99
N ILE A 42 31.78 -0.36 -44.01
CA ILE A 42 30.92 -1.50 -43.60
C ILE A 42 29.78 -1.02 -42.69
N ARG A 43 30.01 0.01 -41.85
CA ARG A 43 28.96 0.65 -41.04
C ARG A 43 27.85 1.27 -41.90
N GLN A 44 28.18 1.75 -43.10
CA GLN A 44 27.24 2.42 -44.01
C GLN A 44 26.47 1.47 -44.93
N SER A 45 26.79 0.17 -44.99
CA SER A 45 26.01 -0.77 -45.79
C SER A 45 24.74 -1.19 -45.04
N GLU A 46 23.63 -0.48 -45.29
CA GLU A 46 22.28 -0.93 -44.93
C GLU A 46 21.94 -2.19 -45.74
N LEU A 47 22.17 -3.36 -45.15
CA LEU A 47 21.71 -4.64 -45.70
C LEU A 47 20.84 -5.35 -44.67
N ALA A 48 19.56 -5.39 -45.01
CA ALA A 48 18.46 -6.25 -44.58
C ALA A 48 18.50 -6.78 -43.13
N THR A 49 17.41 -6.44 -42.44
CA THR A 49 16.95 -6.84 -41.11
C THR A 49 16.70 -8.36 -40.96
N PHE A 50 17.69 -9.21 -41.26
CA PHE A 50 17.68 -10.61 -40.85
C PHE A 50 18.59 -10.76 -39.62
N MET A 51 17.98 -10.77 -38.43
CA MET A 51 18.60 -11.31 -37.23
C MET A 51 18.62 -12.83 -37.39
N LEU A 52 19.69 -13.37 -38.00
CA LEU A 52 19.94 -14.80 -37.98
C LEU A 52 20.57 -15.12 -36.61
N GLU A 53 19.73 -15.32 -35.60
CA GLU A 53 20.17 -15.69 -34.25
C GLU A 53 20.70 -17.13 -34.22
N GLU A 54 20.06 -18.05 -34.96
CA GLU A 54 20.42 -19.47 -35.00
C GLU A 54 21.87 -19.76 -35.48
N PRO A 55 22.41 -19.10 -36.54
CA PRO A 55 23.80 -19.33 -36.95
C PRO A 55 24.83 -18.84 -35.93
N ILE A 56 24.52 -17.79 -35.15
CA ILE A 56 25.40 -17.28 -34.09
C ILE A 56 25.46 -18.29 -32.95
N GLU A 57 24.31 -18.81 -32.52
CA GLU A 57 24.22 -19.85 -31.49
C GLU A 57 24.98 -21.10 -31.92
N CYS A 58 24.77 -21.60 -33.15
CA CYS A 58 25.49 -22.78 -33.65
C CYS A 58 27.02 -22.59 -33.66
N LEU A 59 27.50 -21.41 -34.08
CA LEU A 59 28.94 -21.12 -34.11
C LEU A 59 29.54 -20.95 -32.72
N LEU A 60 28.81 -20.31 -31.81
CA LEU A 60 29.21 -20.19 -30.41
C LEU A 60 29.23 -21.56 -29.73
N ASP A 61 28.23 -22.42 -29.96
CA ASP A 61 28.22 -23.79 -29.46
C ASP A 61 29.38 -24.60 -30.03
N ALA A 62 29.66 -24.51 -31.34
CA ALA A 62 30.80 -25.20 -31.94
C ALA A 62 32.13 -24.75 -31.31
N PHE A 63 32.28 -23.45 -31.06
CA PHE A 63 33.45 -22.90 -30.36
C PHE A 63 33.52 -23.38 -28.91
N ALA A 64 32.43 -23.33 -28.14
CA ALA A 64 32.39 -23.79 -26.77
C ALA A 64 32.65 -25.29 -26.64
N ILE A 65 32.09 -26.10 -27.54
CA ILE A 65 32.33 -27.55 -27.61
C ILE A 65 33.82 -27.83 -27.84
N GLU A 66 34.47 -27.10 -28.75
CA GLU A 66 35.90 -27.28 -29.01
C GLU A 66 36.74 -26.91 -27.77
N VAL A 67 36.42 -25.81 -27.08
CA VAL A 67 37.12 -25.43 -25.84
C VAL A 67 36.86 -26.43 -24.71
N VAL A 68 35.62 -26.89 -24.57
CA VAL A 68 35.22 -27.73 -23.43
C VAL A 68 35.66 -29.18 -23.61
N ASN A 69 35.33 -29.80 -24.74
CA ASN A 69 35.63 -31.21 -25.01
C ASN A 69 37.07 -31.43 -25.49
N GLY A 70 37.68 -30.42 -26.11
CA GLY A 70 39.08 -30.47 -26.56
C GLY A 70 40.10 -30.06 -25.49
N ASP A 71 39.67 -29.77 -24.25
CA ASP A 71 40.50 -29.24 -23.16
C ASP A 71 41.43 -28.10 -23.59
N SER A 72 40.93 -27.26 -24.50
CA SER A 72 41.73 -26.30 -25.27
C SER A 72 41.72 -24.90 -24.67
N THR A 73 41.42 -24.77 -23.37
CA THR A 73 41.43 -23.48 -22.66
C THR A 73 42.80 -22.81 -22.72
N SER A 74 43.89 -23.59 -22.70
CA SER A 74 45.25 -23.08 -22.88
C SER A 74 45.47 -22.43 -24.26
N GLU A 75 44.79 -22.90 -25.29
CA GLU A 75 44.84 -22.30 -26.62
C GLU A 75 44.05 -20.99 -26.67
N VAL A 76 42.93 -20.89 -25.95
CA VAL A 76 42.20 -19.61 -25.77
C VAL A 76 43.09 -18.56 -25.11
N LEU A 77 43.88 -18.95 -24.09
CA LEU A 77 44.82 -18.05 -23.41
C LEU A 77 45.90 -17.49 -24.36
N LYS A 78 46.36 -18.27 -25.35
CA LYS A 78 47.33 -17.77 -26.36
C LYS A 78 46.73 -16.66 -27.24
N ILE A 79 45.41 -16.65 -27.41
CA ILE A 79 44.67 -15.64 -28.19
C ILE A 79 43.78 -14.76 -27.31
N ILE A 80 44.18 -14.51 -26.05
CA ILE A 80 43.38 -13.79 -25.05
C ILE A 80 42.90 -12.40 -25.51
N HIS A 81 43.66 -11.73 -26.37
CA HIS A 81 43.26 -10.45 -26.96
C HIS A 81 42.00 -10.57 -27.83
N LEU A 82 41.86 -11.64 -28.63
CA LEU A 82 40.65 -11.91 -29.42
C LEU A 82 39.48 -12.32 -28.53
N TRP A 83 39.76 -13.10 -27.48
CA TRP A 83 38.76 -13.45 -26.47
C TRP A 83 38.19 -12.21 -25.79
N ASN A 84 39.03 -11.28 -25.35
CA ASN A 84 38.59 -10.05 -24.69
C ASN A 84 37.72 -9.17 -25.60
N LEU A 85 38.05 -9.11 -26.89
CA LEU A 85 37.25 -8.38 -27.89
C LEU A 85 35.91 -9.07 -28.16
N LEU A 86 35.90 -10.40 -28.32
CA LEU A 86 34.67 -11.19 -28.44
C LEU A 86 33.74 -10.95 -27.24
N VAL A 87 34.28 -11.05 -26.02
CA VAL A 87 33.51 -10.83 -24.79
C VAL A 87 32.96 -9.42 -24.75
N SER A 88 33.78 -8.41 -25.03
CA SER A 88 33.35 -7.01 -25.01
C SER A 88 32.27 -6.71 -26.07
N ASP A 89 32.38 -7.28 -27.27
CA ASP A 89 31.42 -6.99 -28.34
C ASP A 89 30.11 -7.76 -28.18
N LEU A 90 30.15 -9.04 -27.79
CA LEU A 90 28.96 -9.88 -27.69
C LEU A 90 28.21 -9.66 -26.38
N LEU A 91 28.91 -9.45 -25.26
CA LEU A 91 28.26 -9.16 -23.99
C LEU A 91 27.54 -7.81 -24.02
N PHE A 92 27.97 -6.86 -24.85
CA PHE A 92 27.36 -5.52 -24.98
C PHE A 92 26.67 -5.29 -26.32
N CYS A 93 26.34 -6.37 -27.05
CA CYS A 93 25.58 -6.26 -28.30
C CYS A 93 24.11 -5.86 -28.06
N LYS A 94 23.43 -5.40 -29.12
CA LYS A 94 22.03 -4.92 -29.03
C LYS A 94 21.03 -6.02 -28.64
N SER A 95 21.21 -7.26 -29.10
CA SER A 95 20.26 -8.36 -28.84
C SER A 95 20.42 -8.93 -27.43
N SER A 96 19.35 -8.88 -26.63
CA SER A 96 19.30 -9.50 -25.30
C SER A 96 19.39 -11.02 -25.35
N VAL A 97 18.87 -11.64 -26.42
CA VAL A 97 18.92 -13.11 -26.62
C VAL A 97 20.37 -13.54 -26.75
N ILE A 98 21.14 -12.88 -27.63
CA ILE A 98 22.56 -13.17 -27.83
C ILE A 98 23.36 -12.90 -26.55
N ARG A 99 23.11 -11.79 -25.84
CA ARG A 99 23.80 -11.49 -24.57
C ARG A 99 23.57 -12.59 -23.53
N ARG A 100 22.32 -13.03 -23.36
CA ARG A 100 21.95 -14.07 -22.38
C ARG A 100 22.58 -15.40 -22.73
N TYR A 101 22.50 -15.80 -23.99
CA TYR A 101 23.09 -17.03 -24.50
C TYR A 101 24.61 -17.02 -24.36
N PHE A 102 25.26 -15.95 -24.82
CA PHE A 102 26.72 -15.78 -24.73
C PHE A 102 27.21 -15.77 -23.28
N SER A 103 26.53 -15.04 -22.38
CA SER A 103 26.84 -15.02 -20.94
C SER A 103 26.80 -16.43 -20.33
N ALA A 104 25.76 -17.21 -20.64
CA ALA A 104 25.64 -18.59 -20.17
C ALA A 104 26.77 -19.50 -20.71
N LEU A 105 27.16 -19.30 -21.97
CA LEU A 105 28.21 -20.06 -22.65
C LEU A 105 29.60 -19.75 -22.09
N VAL A 106 29.93 -18.46 -21.94
CA VAL A 106 31.19 -18.02 -21.31
C VAL A 106 31.30 -18.61 -19.90
N ARG A 107 30.23 -18.57 -19.12
CA ARG A 107 30.20 -19.19 -17.79
C ARG A 107 30.51 -20.69 -17.83
N ARG A 108 29.95 -21.45 -18.79
CA ARG A 108 30.22 -22.89 -18.94
C ARG A 108 31.67 -23.19 -19.32
N MET A 109 32.29 -22.33 -20.12
CA MET A 109 33.68 -22.49 -20.54
C MET A 109 34.66 -22.22 -19.39
N VAL A 110 34.40 -21.12 -18.67
CA VAL A 110 35.33 -20.54 -17.69
C VAL A 110 35.18 -21.14 -16.30
N CYS A 111 33.97 -21.48 -15.86
CA CYS A 111 33.72 -22.02 -14.51
C CYS A 111 34.00 -23.54 -14.40
N ARG A 112 35.06 -24.03 -15.03
CA ARG A 112 35.48 -25.45 -15.01
C ARG A 112 36.71 -25.65 -14.13
N ARG A 113 37.00 -26.90 -13.77
CA ARG A 113 38.17 -27.25 -12.96
C ARG A 113 39.40 -27.39 -13.86
N GLY A 114 40.41 -26.57 -13.63
CA GLY A 114 41.72 -26.69 -14.27
C GLY A 114 42.56 -25.42 -14.14
N ALA A 115 43.86 -25.51 -14.42
CA ALA A 115 44.78 -24.38 -14.24
C ALA A 115 44.58 -23.29 -15.31
N ALA A 116 44.33 -23.70 -16.56
CA ALA A 116 44.06 -22.79 -17.67
C ALA A 116 42.70 -22.08 -17.50
N GLU A 117 41.70 -22.79 -17.01
CA GLU A 117 40.36 -22.28 -16.68
C GLU A 117 40.42 -21.20 -15.61
N ARG A 118 41.18 -21.44 -14.53
CA ARG A 118 41.40 -20.44 -13.47
C ARG A 118 42.07 -19.18 -14.01
N GLN A 119 43.07 -19.33 -14.88
CA GLN A 119 43.73 -18.19 -15.52
C GLN A 119 42.77 -17.43 -16.43
N LEU A 120 41.94 -18.14 -17.21
CA LEU A 120 40.93 -17.52 -18.06
C LEU A 120 39.83 -16.82 -17.24
N ALA A 121 39.44 -17.39 -16.10
CA ALA A 121 38.48 -16.80 -15.16
C ALA A 121 39.02 -15.52 -14.54
N SER A 122 40.28 -15.51 -14.09
CA SER A 122 40.94 -14.32 -13.58
C SER A 122 41.05 -13.22 -14.65
N ALA A 123 41.46 -13.57 -15.87
CA ALA A 123 41.53 -12.62 -16.99
C ALA A 123 40.16 -12.04 -17.36
N LEU A 124 39.12 -12.89 -17.39
CA LEU A 124 37.74 -12.45 -17.64
C LEU A 124 37.24 -11.54 -16.51
N LEU A 125 37.53 -11.87 -15.25
CA LEU A 125 37.14 -11.06 -14.11
C LEU A 125 37.79 -9.67 -14.15
N GLN A 126 39.08 -9.59 -14.47
CA GLN A 126 39.79 -8.33 -14.69
C GLN A 126 39.16 -7.51 -15.82
N LEU A 127 38.84 -8.14 -16.95
CA LEU A 127 38.16 -7.47 -18.07
C LEU A 127 36.79 -6.88 -17.65
N LEU A 128 35.98 -7.68 -16.94
CA LEU A 128 34.64 -7.25 -16.51
C LEU A 128 34.70 -6.10 -15.50
N PHE A 129 35.66 -6.12 -14.57
CA PHE A 129 35.84 -4.99 -13.65
C PHE A 129 36.35 -3.73 -14.35
N ASN A 130 37.28 -3.85 -15.30
CA ASN A 130 37.70 -2.70 -16.10
C ASN A 130 36.50 -2.10 -16.85
N LYS A 131 35.62 -2.95 -17.38
CA LYS A 131 34.36 -2.51 -18.00
C LYS A 131 33.37 -1.92 -17.00
N LEU A 132 33.32 -2.39 -15.75
CA LEU A 132 32.46 -1.78 -14.72
C LEU A 132 32.88 -0.34 -14.38
N GLU A 133 34.18 -0.05 -14.48
CA GLU A 133 34.79 1.25 -14.17
C GLU A 133 34.75 2.23 -15.35
N GLU A 134 34.73 1.75 -16.58
CA GLU A 134 34.44 2.57 -17.75
C GLU A 134 32.99 3.10 -17.61
N SER A 135 32.82 4.42 -17.40
CA SER A 135 31.53 5.11 -17.28
C SER A 135 30.70 5.07 -18.57
N ASP A 136 30.32 3.88 -19.04
CA ASP A 136 29.65 3.67 -20.31
C ASP A 136 28.13 3.62 -20.11
N GLU A 137 27.39 4.53 -20.77
CA GLU A 137 25.93 4.52 -20.86
C GLU A 137 25.38 3.15 -21.34
N LYS A 138 26.21 2.31 -21.96
CA LYS A 138 25.84 0.95 -22.38
C LYS A 138 25.74 -0.06 -21.24
N LEU A 139 26.46 0.12 -20.13
CA LEU A 139 26.35 -0.77 -18.95
C LEU A 139 25.00 -0.66 -18.26
N VAL A 140 24.40 0.53 -18.36
CA VAL A 140 23.15 0.97 -17.71
C VAL A 140 21.97 0.04 -18.03
N LYS A 141 22.02 -0.73 -19.11
CA LYS A 141 20.90 -1.60 -19.53
C LYS A 141 21.21 -3.10 -19.56
N ASN A 142 22.40 -3.51 -19.12
CA ASN A 142 22.89 -4.87 -19.33
C ASN A 142 22.85 -5.72 -18.04
N ALA A 143 21.70 -6.33 -17.76
CA ALA A 143 21.56 -7.24 -16.62
C ALA A 143 22.46 -8.50 -16.78
N GLU A 144 22.67 -8.98 -18.01
CA GLU A 144 23.46 -10.17 -18.28
C GLU A 144 24.94 -10.01 -17.90
N PHE A 145 25.48 -8.79 -18.00
CA PHE A 145 26.82 -8.43 -17.54
C PHE A 145 26.97 -8.63 -16.02
N PHE A 146 26.06 -8.07 -15.21
CA PHE A 146 26.10 -8.20 -13.76
C PHE A 146 25.91 -9.66 -13.32
N VAL A 147 25.01 -10.40 -13.97
CA VAL A 147 24.79 -11.83 -13.72
C VAL A 147 26.07 -12.64 -13.97
N LEU A 148 26.79 -12.37 -15.07
CA LEU A 148 28.05 -13.04 -15.38
C LEU A 148 29.12 -12.72 -14.34
N LEU A 149 29.29 -11.44 -14.01
CA LEU A 149 30.28 -10.97 -13.03
C LEU A 149 30.03 -11.60 -11.64
N CYS A 150 28.79 -11.56 -11.15
CA CYS A 150 28.43 -12.16 -9.86
C CYS A 150 28.64 -13.68 -9.87
N SER A 151 28.26 -14.35 -10.96
CA SER A 151 28.48 -15.81 -11.10
C SER A 151 29.97 -16.18 -11.07
N LEU A 152 30.83 -15.34 -11.65
CA LEU A 152 32.29 -15.55 -11.61
C LEU A 152 32.85 -15.30 -10.21
N LEU A 153 32.39 -14.26 -9.51
CA LEU A 153 32.77 -14.01 -8.12
C LEU A 153 32.37 -15.19 -7.22
N ASP A 154 31.15 -15.70 -7.35
CA ASP A 154 30.70 -16.88 -6.60
C ASP A 154 31.53 -18.12 -6.96
N HIS A 155 31.85 -18.32 -8.23
CA HIS A 155 32.74 -19.42 -8.65
C HIS A 155 34.14 -19.29 -8.05
N CYS A 156 34.74 -18.10 -8.08
CA CYS A 156 36.04 -17.83 -7.49
C CYS A 156 36.03 -18.07 -5.98
N LYS A 157 35.00 -17.61 -5.27
CA LYS A 157 34.84 -17.83 -3.83
C LYS A 157 34.74 -19.32 -3.51
N ASN A 158 33.85 -20.04 -4.18
CA ASN A 158 33.60 -21.47 -3.95
C ASN A 158 34.80 -22.36 -4.26
N ASN A 159 35.68 -21.92 -5.16
CA ASN A 159 36.88 -22.67 -5.56
C ASN A 159 38.18 -22.06 -4.99
N GLN A 160 38.09 -21.10 -4.07
CA GLN A 160 39.23 -20.42 -3.44
C GLN A 160 40.23 -19.84 -4.47
N ILE A 161 39.70 -19.29 -5.57
CA ILE A 161 40.50 -18.60 -6.58
C ILE A 161 40.80 -17.19 -6.06
N TYR A 162 42.07 -16.82 -6.11
CA TYR A 162 42.53 -15.49 -5.72
C TYR A 162 41.94 -14.42 -6.66
N VAL A 163 41.49 -13.32 -6.07
CA VAL A 163 40.98 -12.14 -6.78
C VAL A 163 41.82 -10.94 -6.35
N ASP A 164 42.40 -10.23 -7.32
CA ASP A 164 43.25 -9.07 -7.06
C ASP A 164 42.43 -7.86 -6.61
N ASP A 165 42.99 -7.05 -5.71
CA ASP A 165 42.50 -5.73 -5.32
C ASP A 165 41.04 -5.68 -4.83
N VAL A 166 40.57 -6.72 -4.14
CA VAL A 166 39.16 -6.83 -3.67
C VAL A 166 38.69 -5.60 -2.90
N MET A 167 39.51 -5.08 -1.96
CA MET A 167 39.15 -3.90 -1.18
C MET A 167 38.98 -2.66 -2.06
N GLN A 168 39.95 -2.37 -2.93
CA GLN A 168 39.88 -1.24 -3.86
C GLN A 168 38.67 -1.35 -4.80
N ARG A 169 38.37 -2.56 -5.29
CA ARG A 169 37.18 -2.82 -6.11
C ARG A 169 35.88 -2.60 -5.33
N THR A 170 35.87 -2.96 -4.06
CA THR A 170 34.72 -2.74 -3.17
C THR A 170 34.50 -1.23 -2.98
N GLU A 171 35.54 -0.47 -2.64
CA GLU A 171 35.49 0.98 -2.48
C GLU A 171 34.94 1.68 -3.72
N LYS A 172 35.39 1.31 -4.93
CA LYS A 172 34.86 1.89 -6.18
C LYS A 172 33.36 1.64 -6.38
N VAL A 173 32.85 0.49 -5.94
CA VAL A 173 31.41 0.20 -5.99
C VAL A 173 30.66 1.02 -4.94
N LEU A 174 31.22 1.17 -3.74
CA LEU A 174 30.64 2.02 -2.69
C LEU A 174 30.58 3.49 -3.10
N ASP A 175 31.63 4.02 -3.72
CA ASP A 175 31.65 5.38 -4.27
C ASP A 175 30.55 5.58 -5.32
N TRP A 176 30.25 4.55 -6.11
CA TRP A 176 29.15 4.62 -7.07
C TRP A 176 27.79 4.62 -6.36
N LEU A 177 27.60 3.78 -5.34
CA LEU A 177 26.36 3.75 -4.56
C LEU A 177 26.13 5.09 -3.85
N ASP A 178 27.18 5.74 -3.34
CA ASP A 178 27.07 7.08 -2.76
C ASP A 178 26.63 8.12 -3.80
N ARG A 179 27.13 8.05 -5.05
CA ARG A 179 26.64 8.91 -6.14
C ARG A 179 25.16 8.65 -6.47
N ALA A 180 24.71 7.39 -6.44
CA ALA A 180 23.30 7.06 -6.66
C ALA A 180 22.39 7.63 -5.56
N LYS A 181 22.87 7.59 -4.32
CA LYS A 181 22.22 8.28 -3.19
C LYS A 181 22.18 9.79 -3.41
N GLN A 182 23.30 10.42 -3.72
CA GLN A 182 23.37 11.87 -3.96
C GLN A 182 22.42 12.30 -5.09
N HIS A 183 22.29 11.49 -6.16
CA HIS A 183 21.32 11.73 -7.23
C HIS A 183 19.88 11.72 -6.72
N THR A 184 19.52 10.75 -5.89
CA THR A 184 18.18 10.62 -5.29
C THR A 184 17.84 11.87 -4.47
N ILE A 185 18.80 12.33 -3.64
CA ILE A 185 18.67 13.54 -2.82
C ILE A 185 18.54 14.79 -3.70
N ALA A 186 19.33 14.90 -4.76
CA ALA A 186 19.34 16.08 -5.63
C ALA A 186 18.05 16.20 -6.46
N ASN A 187 17.55 15.08 -7.00
CA ASN A 187 16.43 15.07 -7.95
C ASN A 187 15.06 14.80 -7.31
N GLN A 188 15.02 14.41 -6.04
CA GLN A 188 13.76 14.12 -5.34
C GLN A 188 12.94 13.03 -6.03
N GLU A 189 13.64 11.99 -6.47
CA GLU A 189 13.08 10.78 -7.04
C GLU A 189 14.00 9.60 -6.69
N SER A 190 13.43 8.39 -6.61
CA SER A 190 14.23 7.17 -6.48
C SER A 190 15.20 7.04 -7.65
N TYR A 191 16.29 6.29 -7.46
CA TYR A 191 17.29 6.16 -8.51
C TYR A 191 16.65 5.56 -9.78
N PRO A 192 16.74 6.24 -10.94
CA PRO A 192 15.90 5.92 -12.10
C PRO A 192 16.28 4.61 -12.80
N ASP A 193 17.52 4.11 -12.61
CA ASP A 193 17.99 2.87 -13.21
C ASP A 193 18.18 1.75 -12.18
N ASP A 194 17.09 1.02 -11.99
CA ASP A 194 16.99 -0.10 -11.06
C ASP A 194 17.93 -1.26 -11.42
N LYS A 195 18.19 -1.52 -12.71
CA LYS A 195 19.04 -2.65 -13.14
C LYS A 195 20.50 -2.43 -12.77
N SER A 196 21.02 -1.23 -12.99
CA SER A 196 22.37 -0.86 -12.57
C SER A 196 22.53 -0.85 -11.06
N LEU A 197 21.51 -0.35 -10.35
CA LEU A 197 21.52 -0.30 -8.90
C LEU A 197 21.57 -1.72 -8.32
N ILE A 198 20.66 -2.61 -8.73
CA ILE A 198 20.64 -4.02 -8.34
C ILE A 198 21.97 -4.69 -8.66
N GLY A 199 22.45 -4.52 -9.90
CA GLY A 199 23.70 -5.13 -10.35
C GLY A 199 24.90 -4.73 -9.50
N ARG A 200 25.02 -3.46 -9.10
CA ARG A 200 26.12 -2.99 -8.26
C ARG A 200 25.98 -3.40 -6.80
N LEU A 201 24.76 -3.45 -6.26
CA LEU A 201 24.50 -4.02 -4.93
C LEU A 201 24.92 -5.49 -4.89
N ASP A 202 24.59 -6.27 -5.92
CA ASP A 202 24.99 -7.69 -6.03
C ASP A 202 26.49 -7.89 -6.23
N VAL A 203 27.15 -7.04 -7.02
CA VAL A 203 28.62 -7.07 -7.16
C VAL A 203 29.29 -6.77 -5.82
N CYS A 204 28.82 -5.74 -5.10
CA CYS A 204 29.32 -5.44 -3.76
C CYS A 204 29.15 -6.65 -2.84
N ARG A 205 27.97 -7.29 -2.85
CA ARG A 205 27.68 -8.51 -2.07
C ARG A 205 28.65 -9.64 -2.40
N GLY A 206 28.96 -9.84 -3.68
CA GLY A 206 29.94 -10.84 -4.14
C GLY A 206 31.36 -10.56 -3.63
N LEU A 207 31.80 -9.30 -3.71
CA LEU A 207 33.12 -8.86 -3.25
C LEU A 207 33.30 -9.00 -1.73
N LEU A 208 32.27 -8.67 -0.94
CA LEU A 208 32.28 -8.88 0.52
C LEU A 208 32.56 -10.35 0.89
N GLY A 209 32.24 -11.29 0.02
CA GLY A 209 32.53 -12.71 0.22
C GLY A 209 34.03 -13.05 0.34
N PHE A 210 34.92 -12.16 -0.09
CA PHE A 210 36.37 -12.32 -0.04
C PHE A 210 37.04 -11.50 1.08
N LEU A 211 36.29 -10.62 1.73
CA LEU A 211 36.82 -9.75 2.79
C LEU A 211 36.89 -10.45 4.14
N THR A 212 37.87 -10.05 4.93
CA THR A 212 38.01 -10.44 6.33
C THR A 212 36.90 -9.83 7.19
N LYS A 213 36.72 -10.40 8.39
CA LYS A 213 35.76 -9.90 9.37
C LYS A 213 36.02 -8.42 9.74
N ASP A 214 37.28 -8.02 9.85
CA ASP A 214 37.65 -6.67 10.26
C ASP A 214 37.37 -5.66 9.14
N GLU A 215 37.68 -6.01 7.89
CA GLU A 215 37.33 -5.21 6.70
C GLU A 215 35.81 -5.05 6.55
N LYS A 216 35.03 -6.13 6.75
CA LYS A 216 33.57 -6.06 6.75
C LYS A 216 33.05 -5.15 7.88
N THR A 217 33.70 -5.16 9.04
CA THR A 217 33.33 -4.30 10.17
C THR A 217 33.58 -2.82 9.83
N ALA A 218 34.73 -2.52 9.23
CA ALA A 218 35.11 -1.18 8.79
C ALA A 218 34.12 -0.59 7.78
N ILE A 219 33.67 -1.41 6.81
CA ILE A 219 32.66 -1.00 5.83
C ILE A 219 31.27 -0.87 6.48
N GLY A 220 30.88 -1.83 7.32
CA GLY A 220 29.51 -1.98 7.77
C GLY A 220 29.10 -1.09 8.94
N SER A 221 29.85 -1.12 10.05
CA SER A 221 29.41 -0.62 11.36
C SER A 221 30.39 0.31 12.07
N GLU A 222 31.64 0.38 11.62
CA GLU A 222 32.66 1.22 12.26
C GLU A 222 32.31 2.71 12.16
N ALA A 223 32.39 3.42 13.29
CA ALA A 223 31.97 4.82 13.38
C ALA A 223 32.78 5.77 12.45
N ASN A 224 34.06 5.47 12.23
CA ASN A 224 34.93 6.22 11.33
C ASN A 224 34.99 5.63 9.91
N GLY A 225 34.26 4.53 9.67
CA GLY A 225 34.18 3.86 8.39
C GLY A 225 32.98 4.31 7.55
N THR A 226 32.62 3.52 6.54
CA THR A 226 31.52 3.86 5.62
C THR A 226 30.15 3.82 6.29
N GLN A 227 29.98 3.10 7.40
CA GLN A 227 28.68 2.89 8.06
C GLN A 227 27.58 2.39 7.08
N LEU A 228 27.96 1.52 6.15
CA LEU A 228 27.11 1.12 5.03
C LEU A 228 25.77 0.51 5.48
N ILE A 229 25.73 -0.15 6.64
CA ILE A 229 24.48 -0.72 7.18
C ILE A 229 23.45 0.37 7.44
N LYS A 230 23.87 1.48 8.07
CA LYS A 230 22.98 2.61 8.35
C LYS A 230 22.57 3.29 7.06
N GLN A 231 23.50 3.52 6.13
CA GLN A 231 23.16 4.11 4.83
C GLN A 231 22.12 3.26 4.08
N LEU A 232 22.30 1.94 4.03
CA LEU A 232 21.35 1.05 3.34
C LEU A 232 19.97 1.07 4.02
N LEU A 233 19.89 1.06 5.34
CA LEU A 233 18.61 1.12 6.05
C LEU A 233 17.97 2.51 5.95
N ASP A 234 18.69 3.56 6.32
CA ASP A 234 18.15 4.90 6.51
C ASP A 234 17.93 5.66 5.19
N GLU A 235 18.70 5.36 4.14
CA GLU A 235 18.68 6.15 2.89
C GLU A 235 18.21 5.31 1.70
N PHE A 236 18.63 4.04 1.60
CA PHE A 236 18.27 3.20 0.46
C PHE A 236 16.90 2.55 0.59
N ILE A 237 16.49 2.16 1.80
CA ILE A 237 15.31 1.29 2.00
C ILE A 237 14.21 1.96 2.84
N LEU A 238 14.54 2.56 3.98
CA LEU A 238 13.58 3.04 5.01
C LEU A 238 13.71 4.54 5.36
N PRO A 239 13.88 5.46 4.40
CA PRO A 239 14.04 6.89 4.71
C PRO A 239 12.82 7.51 5.39
N SER A 240 11.61 7.03 5.10
CA SER A 240 10.39 7.48 5.77
C SER A 240 10.38 7.10 7.25
N SER A 241 10.78 5.87 7.59
CA SER A 241 10.90 5.42 8.99
C SER A 241 11.95 6.23 9.73
N ARG A 242 13.10 6.50 9.11
CA ARG A 242 14.15 7.33 9.70
C ARG A 242 13.66 8.76 9.94
N THR A 243 13.02 9.36 8.95
CA THR A 243 12.44 10.72 9.05
C THR A 243 11.43 10.80 10.18
N TYR A 244 10.60 9.77 10.36
CA TYR A 244 9.64 9.69 11.46
C TYR A 244 10.33 9.68 12.83
N VAL A 245 11.38 8.87 13.03
CA VAL A 245 12.14 8.86 14.29
C VAL A 245 12.81 10.21 14.57
N ASP A 246 13.38 10.85 13.54
CA ASP A 246 14.02 12.16 13.70
C ASP A 246 13.00 13.25 14.07
N LEU A 247 11.78 13.18 13.52
CA LEU A 247 10.67 14.06 13.92
C LEU A 247 10.26 13.86 15.39
N ILE A 248 10.21 12.62 15.87
CA ILE A 248 9.91 12.33 17.29
C ILE A 248 10.99 12.94 18.20
N ARG A 249 12.27 12.74 17.87
CA ARG A 249 13.38 13.26 18.69
C ARG A 249 13.42 14.79 18.74
N GLN A 250 13.11 15.45 17.63
CA GLN A 250 13.03 16.92 17.61
C GLN A 250 11.96 17.43 18.58
N LYS A 251 10.80 16.77 18.65
CA LYS A 251 9.74 17.10 19.60
C LYS A 251 10.18 16.91 21.07
N GLU A 252 10.95 15.87 21.37
CA GLU A 252 11.51 15.67 22.72
C GLU A 252 12.52 16.77 23.07
N SER A 253 13.39 17.16 22.15
CA SER A 253 14.39 18.23 22.40
C SER A 253 13.79 19.63 22.55
N ASP A 254 12.67 19.93 21.86
CA ASP A 254 11.95 21.20 22.02
C ASP A 254 11.18 21.28 23.35
N SER A 255 10.85 20.14 23.96
CA SER A 255 10.19 20.09 25.28
C SER A 255 11.12 20.49 26.44
N ASP A 256 12.45 20.45 26.24
CA ASP A 256 13.46 20.84 27.22
C ASP A 256 13.89 22.33 27.10
N ILE A 257 13.46 23.04 26.06
CA ILE A 257 13.68 24.49 25.94
C ILE A 257 12.51 25.19 26.61
N HIS A 258 12.75 25.68 27.83
CA HIS A 258 11.83 26.51 28.59
C HIS A 258 11.61 27.86 27.86
N ILE A 259 10.78 27.87 26.83
CA ILE A 259 10.31 29.12 26.21
C ILE A 259 9.41 29.79 27.26
N GLN A 260 9.89 30.91 27.81
CA GLN A 260 9.09 31.78 28.64
C GLN A 260 7.78 32.09 27.91
N ARG A 261 6.67 31.62 28.47
CA ARG A 261 5.31 32.01 28.08
C ARG A 261 5.24 33.53 28.02
N SER A 262 5.18 34.09 26.81
CA SER A 262 4.84 35.49 26.61
C SER A 262 3.44 35.72 27.15
N MET A 263 3.36 36.60 28.15
CA MET A 263 2.13 36.98 28.84
C MET A 263 1.10 37.52 27.85
N THR A 264 -0.13 37.07 28.03
CA THR A 264 -1.35 37.57 27.38
C THR A 264 -1.56 39.06 27.61
N HIS A 265 -2.08 39.72 26.57
CA HIS A 265 -2.64 41.07 26.53
C HIS A 265 -3.19 41.57 27.87
N SER A 266 -2.48 42.53 28.49
CA SER A 266 -3.00 43.37 29.57
C SER A 266 -2.25 44.71 29.62
N ALA A 267 -2.21 45.43 28.49
CA ALA A 267 -1.78 46.83 28.46
C ALA A 267 -2.13 47.50 27.11
N ILE A 268 -3.42 47.64 26.80
CA ILE A 268 -3.87 48.69 25.87
C ILE A 268 -4.75 49.64 26.68
N SER A 269 -4.09 50.63 27.27
CA SER A 269 -4.73 51.87 27.68
C SER A 269 -3.66 52.94 27.83
N ARG A 270 -3.74 53.91 26.91
CA ARG A 270 -3.21 55.30 26.93
C ARG A 270 -2.13 55.60 25.90
N GLY A 271 -2.48 56.53 24.99
CA GLY A 271 -1.53 57.39 24.29
C GLY A 271 -1.68 57.28 22.78
N GLY A 272 -1.97 58.39 22.10
CA GLY A 272 -2.27 58.39 20.68
C GLY A 272 -1.05 58.57 19.76
N ILE A 273 -1.34 58.44 18.46
CA ILE A 273 -0.64 59.01 17.29
C ILE A 273 0.72 58.39 16.94
N ASP A 274 0.81 57.62 15.85
CA ASP A 274 1.23 58.13 14.52
C ASP A 274 1.09 57.04 13.41
N GLU A 275 0.56 57.44 12.25
CA GLU A 275 0.55 56.64 11.02
C GLU A 275 1.90 56.83 10.30
N SER A 276 2.80 55.85 10.36
CA SER A 276 3.80 55.55 9.32
C SER A 276 4.76 54.44 9.74
N ASP A 277 4.37 53.18 9.59
CA ASP A 277 5.20 52.21 8.87
C ASP A 277 4.41 50.92 8.62
N LYS A 278 4.27 50.55 7.35
CA LYS A 278 3.71 49.27 6.95
C LYS A 278 4.83 48.25 6.96
N THR A 279 4.85 47.35 7.94
CA THR A 279 5.11 45.90 7.78
C THR A 279 5.12 45.23 9.15
N MET A 280 4.02 44.57 9.51
CA MET A 280 4.05 43.57 10.59
C MET A 280 4.93 42.40 10.15
N PRO A 281 5.84 41.88 10.99
CA PRO A 281 6.50 40.62 10.70
C PRO A 281 5.45 39.52 10.69
N ARG A 282 5.33 38.82 9.57
CA ARG A 282 4.58 37.56 9.51
C ARG A 282 5.23 36.61 10.51
N SER A 283 4.43 36.11 11.44
CA SER A 283 4.79 34.93 12.24
C SER A 283 5.16 33.82 11.26
N GLU A 284 6.45 33.49 11.17
CA GLU A 284 6.95 32.30 10.50
C GLU A 284 6.56 31.08 11.34
N THR A 285 5.27 30.72 11.30
CA THR A 285 4.78 29.47 11.86
C THR A 285 4.87 28.43 10.74
N MET A 286 5.83 27.52 10.90
CA MET A 286 6.00 26.27 10.15
C MET A 286 6.16 26.43 8.64
N GLY A 287 7.42 26.41 8.18
CA GLY A 287 7.71 26.06 6.79
C GLY A 287 7.07 24.70 6.45
N PRO A 288 6.64 24.49 5.19
CA PRO A 288 6.11 23.19 4.77
C PRO A 288 7.14 22.10 5.06
N LEU A 289 6.67 20.96 5.57
CA LEU A 289 7.44 19.72 5.69
C LEU A 289 8.33 19.58 4.44
N LEU A 290 9.64 19.55 4.65
CA LEU A 290 10.59 19.28 3.57
C LEU A 290 10.28 17.89 3.03
N SER A 291 9.50 17.83 1.94
CA SER A 291 9.19 16.64 1.14
C SER A 291 10.47 15.92 0.67
N SER A 292 11.65 16.48 0.92
CA SER A 292 12.92 16.09 0.33
C SER A 292 13.65 14.91 1.00
N ARG A 293 13.12 14.35 2.09
CA ARG A 293 13.82 13.34 2.92
C ARG A 293 13.18 11.95 2.96
N SER A 294 12.06 11.71 2.28
CA SER A 294 11.29 10.45 2.40
C SER A 294 11.33 9.55 1.16
N ILE A 295 12.26 9.80 0.23
CA ILE A 295 12.34 9.04 -1.02
C ILE A 295 13.51 8.05 -0.95
N PRO A 296 13.25 6.73 -1.08
CA PRO A 296 14.31 5.72 -1.04
C PRO A 296 15.13 5.71 -2.32
N VAL A 297 16.43 5.44 -2.19
CA VAL A 297 17.28 5.19 -3.36
C VAL A 297 16.77 3.97 -4.14
N CYS A 298 16.34 2.92 -3.43
CA CYS A 298 15.68 1.75 -4.02
C CYS A 298 14.20 2.04 -4.27
N GLY A 299 13.84 2.29 -5.54
CA GLY A 299 12.46 2.58 -5.93
C GLY A 299 11.57 1.35 -6.15
N THR A 300 12.13 0.13 -6.19
CA THR A 300 11.39 -1.10 -6.48
C THR A 300 11.58 -2.15 -5.40
N SER A 301 10.70 -3.16 -5.40
CA SER A 301 10.82 -4.31 -4.48
C SER A 301 12.09 -5.12 -4.72
N GLU A 302 12.56 -5.15 -5.97
CA GLU A 302 13.73 -5.87 -6.43
C GLU A 302 15.04 -5.20 -5.99
N SER A 303 15.15 -3.86 -6.11
CA SER A 303 16.31 -3.13 -5.58
C SER A 303 16.35 -3.12 -4.05
N ALA A 304 15.20 -3.01 -3.39
CA ALA A 304 15.13 -3.16 -1.94
C ALA A 304 15.62 -4.56 -1.50
N LYS A 305 15.19 -5.63 -2.20
CA LYS A 305 15.65 -6.99 -1.95
C LYS A 305 17.16 -7.15 -2.14
N ALA A 306 17.73 -6.56 -3.19
CA ALA A 306 19.18 -6.58 -3.41
C ALA A 306 19.94 -5.88 -2.27
N ALA A 307 19.43 -4.74 -1.80
CA ALA A 307 20.00 -4.02 -0.65
C ALA A 307 19.91 -4.85 0.65
N TYR A 308 18.78 -5.51 0.92
CA TYR A 308 18.67 -6.43 2.05
C TYR A 308 19.67 -7.60 1.97
N ASN A 309 19.86 -8.20 0.78
CA ASN A 309 20.84 -9.26 0.60
C ASN A 309 22.28 -8.78 0.87
N LEU A 310 22.59 -7.53 0.51
CA LEU A 310 23.88 -6.90 0.81
C LEU A 310 24.08 -6.71 2.32
N ILE A 311 23.05 -6.24 3.04
CA ILE A 311 23.04 -6.14 4.50
C ILE A 311 23.32 -7.51 5.15
N VAL A 312 22.64 -8.57 4.69
CA VAL A 312 22.87 -9.93 5.20
C VAL A 312 24.32 -10.38 4.97
N ALA A 313 24.89 -10.09 3.80
CA ALA A 313 26.29 -10.44 3.49
C ALA A 313 27.33 -9.66 4.32
N LEU A 314 27.04 -8.41 4.71
CA LEU A 314 27.87 -7.65 5.64
C LEU A 314 27.91 -8.30 7.03
N CYS A 315 26.80 -8.91 7.45
CA CYS A 315 26.68 -9.58 8.75
C CYS A 315 27.22 -11.00 8.77
N ASP A 316 27.37 -11.63 7.61
CA ASP A 316 27.92 -12.98 7.51
C ASP A 316 29.29 -13.06 8.20
N THR A 317 29.35 -13.84 9.29
CA THR A 317 30.50 -14.00 10.20
C THR A 317 30.98 -12.75 10.95
N THR A 318 30.18 -11.66 10.97
CA THR A 318 30.56 -10.36 11.54
C THR A 318 29.55 -9.89 12.63
N PRO A 319 29.79 -10.20 13.92
CA PRO A 319 28.84 -9.89 15.00
C PRO A 319 28.60 -8.39 15.25
N LEU A 320 29.60 -7.54 15.00
CA LEU A 320 29.47 -6.08 15.19
C LEU A 320 28.49 -5.47 14.19
N ASN A 321 28.57 -5.91 12.93
CA ASN A 321 27.60 -5.56 11.89
C ASN A 321 26.19 -6.05 12.25
N TYR A 322 26.06 -7.28 12.76
CA TYR A 322 24.76 -7.80 13.21
C TYR A 322 24.16 -6.96 14.34
N ARG A 323 24.98 -6.62 15.34
CA ARG A 323 24.58 -5.73 16.44
C ARG A 323 24.12 -4.36 15.91
N CYS A 324 24.86 -3.77 14.97
CA CYS A 324 24.49 -2.50 14.34
C CYS A 324 23.11 -2.56 13.65
N ILE A 325 22.80 -3.64 12.92
CA ILE A 325 21.45 -3.82 12.35
C ILE A 325 20.39 -3.85 13.44
N VAL A 326 20.59 -4.67 14.47
CA VAL A 326 19.59 -4.83 15.55
C VAL A 326 19.36 -3.50 16.25
N GLU A 327 20.43 -2.78 16.58
CA GLU A 327 20.33 -1.45 17.20
C GLU A 327 19.62 -0.45 16.28
N SER A 328 19.94 -0.43 14.98
CA SER A 328 19.25 0.42 14.00
C SER A 328 17.76 0.06 13.83
N LEU A 329 17.40 -1.21 13.79
CA LEU A 329 16.00 -1.63 13.67
C LEU A 329 15.21 -1.38 14.97
N LEU A 330 15.83 -1.57 16.13
CA LEU A 330 15.25 -1.20 17.41
C LEU A 330 15.01 0.30 17.50
N GLU A 331 15.97 1.11 17.03
CA GLU A 331 15.81 2.55 16.93
C GLU A 331 14.67 2.95 15.99
N LEU A 332 14.55 2.31 14.82
CA LEU A 332 13.54 2.64 13.81
C LEU A 332 12.11 2.23 14.18
N PHE A 333 11.94 1.12 14.91
CA PHE A 333 10.63 0.49 15.10
C PHE A 333 10.23 0.28 16.57
N TYR A 334 11.16 0.41 17.51
CA TYR A 334 10.98 0.04 18.92
C TYR A 334 11.61 1.06 19.89
N SER A 335 11.70 2.33 19.50
CA SER A 335 12.28 3.39 20.33
C SER A 335 11.43 3.77 21.55
N GLU A 336 10.15 3.39 21.57
CA GLU A 336 9.26 3.59 22.73
C GLU A 336 9.31 2.42 23.71
N PRO A 337 9.00 2.63 25.02
CA PRO A 337 8.85 1.55 25.98
C PRO A 337 7.69 0.65 25.55
N VAL A 338 8.04 -0.44 24.87
CA VAL A 338 7.05 -1.42 24.39
C VAL A 338 6.34 -2.01 25.61
N PRO A 339 5.00 -1.85 25.75
CA PRO A 339 4.26 -2.52 26.80
C PRO A 339 4.38 -4.02 26.54
N THR A 340 5.24 -4.68 27.30
CA THR A 340 5.56 -6.11 27.17
C THR A 340 4.34 -7.03 27.33
N MET A 341 3.18 -6.49 27.73
CA MET A 341 1.93 -7.24 27.85
C MET A 341 1.17 -7.46 26.54
N ASN A 342 1.54 -6.83 25.42
CA ASN A 342 0.82 -6.94 24.13
C ASN A 342 1.69 -7.24 22.90
N ILE A 343 2.92 -7.74 23.08
CA ILE A 343 3.75 -8.17 21.94
C ILE A 343 3.30 -9.57 21.50
N GLU A 344 2.38 -9.62 20.55
CA GLU A 344 2.12 -10.84 19.78
C GLU A 344 3.31 -11.04 18.81
N TRP A 345 4.01 -12.18 18.92
CA TRP A 345 4.99 -12.63 17.92
C TRP A 345 4.29 -13.14 16.64
N GLU A 346 3.34 -12.37 16.13
CA GLU A 346 2.75 -12.61 14.81
C GLU A 346 3.77 -12.18 13.76
N TYR A 347 4.62 -13.12 13.34
CA TYR A 347 5.32 -12.99 12.07
C TYR A 347 4.28 -12.93 10.93
N MET A 348 3.87 -11.71 10.58
CA MET A 348 3.09 -11.42 9.39
C MET A 348 4.07 -11.11 8.25
N PRO A 349 4.13 -11.88 7.15
CA PRO A 349 4.94 -11.49 6.00
C PRO A 349 4.48 -10.10 5.56
N GLY A 350 5.47 -9.21 5.42
CA GLY A 350 5.33 -7.76 5.56
C GLY A 350 4.20 -7.14 4.76
N TYR A 351 3.64 -6.06 5.32
CA TYR A 351 2.69 -5.14 4.70
C TYR A 351 2.86 -5.10 3.19
N SER A 352 2.06 -5.90 2.48
CA SER A 352 2.08 -5.87 1.03
C SER A 352 1.44 -4.56 0.61
N VAL A 353 2.13 -3.83 -0.25
CA VAL A 353 1.60 -2.62 -0.86
C VAL A 353 0.28 -2.98 -1.55
N ARG A 354 -0.71 -2.12 -1.38
CA ARG A 354 -2.02 -2.21 -2.04
C ARG A 354 -1.80 -2.27 -3.55
N SER A 355 -2.44 -3.20 -4.25
CA SER A 355 -2.34 -3.22 -5.71
C SER A 355 -2.95 -1.93 -6.29
N PRO A 356 -2.41 -1.40 -7.41
CA PRO A 356 -2.99 -0.22 -8.04
C PRO A 356 -4.49 -0.43 -8.29
N ASN A 357 -5.30 0.56 -7.93
CA ASN A 357 -6.77 0.56 -8.05
C ASN A 357 -7.54 -0.44 -7.15
N SER A 358 -6.92 -1.10 -6.17
CA SER A 358 -7.69 -1.86 -5.16
C SER A 358 -8.10 -0.97 -3.98
N TYR A 359 -9.09 -1.38 -3.19
CA TYR A 359 -9.50 -0.65 -1.96
C TYR A 359 -8.61 -1.01 -0.75
N VAL A 360 -8.65 -0.16 0.28
CA VAL A 360 -7.99 -0.39 1.58
C VAL A 360 -8.95 -1.13 2.51
N GLY A 361 -8.49 -2.21 3.14
CA GLY A 361 -9.24 -2.97 4.15
C GLY A 361 -9.13 -2.39 5.56
N LEU A 362 -9.82 -3.02 6.51
CA LEU A 362 -9.66 -2.73 7.94
C LEU A 362 -9.20 -4.00 8.66
N LYS A 363 -8.18 -3.90 9.52
CA LYS A 363 -7.72 -5.03 10.33
C LYS A 363 -8.87 -5.49 11.24
N ASN A 364 -9.04 -6.80 11.40
CA ASN A 364 -9.92 -7.36 12.41
C ASN A 364 -9.15 -7.43 13.75
N GLY A 365 -9.68 -6.81 14.80
CA GLY A 365 -9.10 -6.86 16.16
C GLY A 365 -9.36 -8.17 16.92
N GLY A 366 -10.05 -9.12 16.28
CA GLY A 366 -10.45 -10.42 16.81
C GLY A 366 -11.88 -10.74 16.38
N ALA A 367 -12.83 -9.99 16.94
CA ALA A 367 -14.27 -10.11 16.69
C ALA A 367 -14.89 -8.81 16.14
N THR A 368 -14.09 -7.89 15.60
CA THR A 368 -14.54 -6.55 15.17
C THR A 368 -15.04 -6.50 13.71
N CYS A 369 -15.37 -7.65 13.10
CA CYS A 369 -15.83 -7.71 11.71
C CYS A 369 -17.16 -6.98 11.48
N TYR A 370 -18.03 -6.92 12.50
CA TYR A 370 -19.25 -6.12 12.46
C TYR A 370 -18.93 -4.63 12.25
N MET A 371 -17.95 -4.08 12.97
CA MET A 371 -17.51 -2.69 12.79
C MET A 371 -16.96 -2.46 11.39
N ASN A 372 -16.07 -3.36 10.93
CA ASN A 372 -15.42 -3.23 9.63
C ASN A 372 -16.45 -3.23 8.50
N SER A 373 -17.47 -4.08 8.59
CA SER A 373 -18.56 -4.15 7.61
C SER A 373 -19.35 -2.84 7.56
N VAL A 374 -19.70 -2.28 8.72
CA VAL A 374 -20.41 -1.00 8.80
C VAL A 374 -19.54 0.13 8.23
N PHE A 375 -18.29 0.27 8.68
CA PHE A 375 -17.38 1.33 8.22
C PHE A 375 -17.20 1.32 6.70
N GLN A 376 -16.99 0.14 6.11
CA GLN A 376 -16.80 0.01 4.66
C GLN A 376 -18.07 0.39 3.89
N GLN A 377 -19.26 0.00 4.38
CA GLN A 377 -20.52 0.38 3.74
C GLN A 377 -20.75 1.89 3.76
N ILE A 378 -20.57 2.52 4.93
CA ILE A 378 -20.82 3.96 5.08
C ILE A 378 -19.75 4.82 4.40
N PHE A 379 -18.51 4.34 4.29
CA PHE A 379 -17.43 5.00 3.56
C PHE A 379 -17.71 5.10 2.06
N MET A 380 -18.44 4.15 1.48
CA MET A 380 -18.80 4.19 0.06
C MET A 380 -19.90 5.20 -0.26
N ILE A 381 -20.56 5.76 0.77
CA ILE A 381 -21.61 6.78 0.60
C ILE A 381 -20.94 8.15 0.54
N GLU A 382 -20.74 8.66 -0.68
CA GLU A 382 -19.95 9.87 -0.91
C GLU A 382 -20.39 11.11 -0.12
N PRO A 383 -21.70 11.42 0.00
CA PRO A 383 -22.14 12.57 0.79
C PRO A 383 -21.71 12.47 2.26
N LEU A 384 -21.83 11.28 2.85
CA LEU A 384 -21.41 11.01 4.23
C LEU A 384 -19.88 11.03 4.37
N ARG A 385 -19.17 10.35 3.47
CA ARG A 385 -17.71 10.33 3.42
C ARG A 385 -17.14 11.74 3.36
N ASN A 386 -17.66 12.57 2.45
CA ASN A 386 -17.18 13.94 2.25
C ASN A 386 -17.50 14.83 3.45
N ALA A 387 -18.66 14.68 4.09
CA ALA A 387 -18.99 15.42 5.30
C ALA A 387 -18.01 15.10 6.45
N VAL A 388 -17.71 13.81 6.66
CA VAL A 388 -16.76 13.39 7.70
C VAL A 388 -15.33 13.82 7.39
N ILE A 389 -14.87 13.66 6.13
CA ILE A 389 -13.50 14.05 5.73
C ILE A 389 -13.30 15.55 5.86
N ASN A 390 -14.29 16.36 5.49
CA ASN A 390 -14.20 17.83 5.54
C ASN A 390 -14.58 18.43 6.90
N ALA A 391 -14.88 17.61 7.91
CA ALA A 391 -15.17 18.09 9.26
C ALA A 391 -13.98 18.91 9.80
N ASN A 392 -14.24 20.18 10.13
CA ASN A 392 -13.20 21.11 10.55
C ASN A 392 -13.13 21.17 12.08
N PHE A 393 -12.06 20.62 12.64
CA PHE A 393 -11.81 20.63 14.07
C PHE A 393 -11.07 21.92 14.47
N THR A 394 -11.41 22.50 15.62
CA THR A 394 -10.76 23.72 16.13
C THR A 394 -9.31 23.51 16.57
N ASP A 395 -8.92 22.26 16.72
CA ASP A 395 -7.69 21.78 17.31
C ASP A 395 -6.92 20.92 16.29
N ASP A 396 -5.70 21.35 15.96
CA ASP A 396 -4.83 20.74 14.94
C ASP A 396 -4.23 19.39 15.36
N ILE A 397 -4.59 18.85 16.53
CA ILE A 397 -4.03 17.61 17.08
C ILE A 397 -4.51 16.41 16.26
N SER A 398 -3.63 15.70 15.55
CA SER A 398 -4.05 14.51 14.78
C SER A 398 -4.42 13.34 15.69
N VAL A 399 -5.16 12.36 15.16
CA VAL A 399 -5.48 11.12 15.91
C VAL A 399 -4.20 10.39 16.30
N GLU A 400 -3.18 10.40 15.44
CA GLU A 400 -1.87 9.82 15.71
C GLU A 400 -1.20 10.54 16.90
N GLU A 401 -1.28 11.87 16.98
CA GLU A 401 -0.79 12.62 18.14
C GLU A 401 -1.60 12.34 19.42
N MET A 402 -2.91 12.09 19.31
CA MET A 402 -3.74 11.69 20.46
C MET A 402 -3.40 10.29 20.96
N VAL A 403 -3.06 9.35 20.06
CA VAL A 403 -2.56 8.02 20.41
C VAL A 403 -1.25 8.13 21.19
N LEU A 404 -0.30 8.91 20.67
CA LEU A 404 1.03 9.08 21.27
C LEU A 404 0.96 9.69 22.68
N ASN A 405 0.08 10.69 22.88
CA ASN A 405 -0.05 11.39 24.16
C ASN A 405 -0.94 10.68 25.19
N GLU A 406 -1.35 9.43 24.93
CA GLU A 406 -2.35 8.70 25.73
C GLU A 406 -3.57 9.55 26.10
N TYR A 407 -4.10 10.28 25.12
CA TYR A 407 -5.10 11.31 25.38
C TYR A 407 -6.35 10.73 26.08
N ASN A 408 -6.69 11.28 27.25
CA ASN A 408 -7.89 10.89 27.98
C ASN A 408 -9.10 11.65 27.44
N VAL A 409 -10.11 10.91 27.01
CA VAL A 409 -11.35 11.46 26.45
C VAL A 409 -12.26 11.92 27.57
N SER A 410 -12.52 13.24 27.65
CA SER A 410 -13.57 13.77 28.52
C SER A 410 -14.95 13.56 27.90
N GLU A 411 -15.98 13.38 28.74
CA GLU A 411 -17.37 13.21 28.26
C GLU A 411 -17.85 14.38 27.40
N GLU A 412 -17.40 15.60 27.71
CA GLU A 412 -17.75 16.81 26.96
C GLU A 412 -17.26 16.78 25.51
N HIS A 413 -16.10 16.17 25.24
CA HIS A 413 -15.51 16.11 23.90
C HIS A 413 -15.66 14.74 23.24
N TYR A 414 -16.34 13.78 23.89
CA TYR A 414 -16.44 12.39 23.43
C TYR A 414 -16.83 12.27 21.95
N HIS A 415 -18.00 12.78 21.55
CA HIS A 415 -18.48 12.65 20.18
C HIS A 415 -17.60 13.34 19.14
N ALA A 416 -16.98 14.48 19.47
CA ALA A 416 -16.04 15.15 18.57
C ALA A 416 -14.77 14.30 18.36
N ILE A 417 -14.26 13.68 19.43
CA ILE A 417 -13.09 12.81 19.35
C ILE A 417 -13.39 11.52 18.58
N ILE A 418 -14.58 10.93 18.77
CA ILE A 418 -15.02 9.79 17.98
C ILE A 418 -15.16 10.18 16.51
N LEU A 419 -15.77 11.33 16.19
CA LEU A 419 -15.84 11.82 14.81
C LEU A 419 -14.43 11.98 14.20
N LYS A 420 -13.47 12.50 14.95
CA LYS A 420 -12.06 12.63 14.53
C LYS A 420 -11.41 11.27 14.27
N ALA A 421 -11.72 10.26 15.08
CA ALA A 421 -11.30 8.89 14.85
C ALA A 421 -11.89 8.31 13.56
N VAL A 422 -13.18 8.56 13.29
CA VAL A 422 -13.84 8.14 12.03
C VAL A 422 -13.23 8.88 10.83
N GLN A 423 -12.93 10.17 10.97
CA GLN A 423 -12.23 10.95 9.95
C GLN A 423 -10.87 10.34 9.61
N SER A 424 -10.07 9.96 10.62
CA SER A 424 -8.79 9.26 10.39
C SER A 424 -9.00 7.93 9.68
N ILE A 425 -9.99 7.13 10.07
CA ILE A 425 -10.33 5.88 9.35
C ILE A 425 -10.64 6.17 7.87
N PHE A 426 -11.50 7.15 7.58
CA PHE A 426 -11.89 7.47 6.20
C PHE A 426 -10.72 8.02 5.39
N ALA A 427 -9.86 8.85 5.98
CA ALA A 427 -8.65 9.35 5.32
C ALA A 427 -7.71 8.21 4.92
N HIS A 428 -7.50 7.23 5.80
CA HIS A 428 -6.69 6.05 5.50
C HIS A 428 -7.34 5.15 4.46
N LEU A 429 -8.66 4.96 4.51
CA LEU A 429 -9.39 4.20 3.49
C LEU A 429 -9.30 4.84 2.10
N LEU A 430 -9.23 6.17 2.04
CA LEU A 430 -9.11 6.93 0.81
C LEU A 430 -7.67 6.94 0.25
N GLY A 431 -6.68 7.18 1.11
CA GLY A 431 -5.32 7.55 0.70
C GLY A 431 -4.21 6.53 0.99
N SER A 432 -4.45 5.49 1.79
CA SER A 432 -3.36 4.60 2.20
C SER A 432 -2.84 3.74 1.04
N GLU A 433 -1.52 3.58 0.98
CA GLU A 433 -0.85 2.60 0.12
C GLU A 433 -0.79 1.21 0.76
N MET A 434 -1.16 1.08 2.03
CA MET A 434 -1.25 -0.21 2.70
C MET A 434 -2.52 -0.96 2.28
N GLN A 435 -2.47 -2.28 2.32
CA GLN A 435 -3.64 -3.13 2.07
C GLN A 435 -4.75 -2.95 3.11
N PHE A 436 -4.42 -2.57 4.34
CA PHE A 436 -5.40 -2.36 5.41
C PHE A 436 -4.94 -1.31 6.41
N TYR A 437 -5.91 -0.67 7.08
CA TYR A 437 -5.69 0.21 8.22
C TYR A 437 -6.13 -0.46 9.53
N SER A 438 -5.46 -0.15 10.64
CA SER A 438 -5.77 -0.70 11.96
C SER A 438 -6.32 0.40 12.88
N PRO A 439 -7.64 0.44 13.13
CA PRO A 439 -8.30 1.53 13.85
C PRO A 439 -8.16 1.40 15.38
N LYS A 440 -6.91 1.29 15.88
CA LYS A 440 -6.60 1.06 17.30
C LYS A 440 -7.16 2.15 18.22
N PHE A 441 -7.06 3.41 17.80
CA PHE A 441 -7.58 4.55 18.57
C PHE A 441 -9.10 4.46 18.73
N PHE A 442 -9.81 4.15 17.64
CA PHE A 442 -11.26 3.96 17.67
C PHE A 442 -11.65 2.82 18.62
N TRP A 443 -10.98 1.66 18.56
CA TRP A 443 -11.25 0.55 19.47
C TRP A 443 -11.05 0.89 20.95
N LYS A 444 -10.03 1.71 21.26
CA LYS A 444 -9.72 2.11 22.63
C LYS A 444 -10.76 3.07 23.21
N HIS A 445 -11.30 3.97 22.39
CA HIS A 445 -12.09 5.11 22.88
C HIS A 445 -13.59 5.00 22.59
N PHE A 446 -14.00 4.27 21.56
CA PHE A 446 -15.42 4.07 21.27
C PHE A 446 -16.07 3.28 22.40
N ARG A 447 -17.23 3.76 22.85
CA ARG A 447 -18.01 3.15 23.92
C ARG A 447 -19.35 2.70 23.39
N PHE A 448 -19.69 1.47 23.74
CA PHE A 448 -20.97 0.85 23.47
C PHE A 448 -21.80 0.88 24.75
N CYS A 449 -22.95 1.56 24.76
CA CYS A 449 -23.78 1.73 25.96
C CYS A 449 -22.99 2.19 27.21
N GLY A 450 -21.98 3.06 27.01
CA GLY A 450 -21.12 3.58 28.06
C GLY A 450 -19.94 2.69 28.47
N GLN A 451 -19.81 1.48 27.93
CA GLN A 451 -18.71 0.56 28.20
C GLN A 451 -17.68 0.56 27.06
N ALA A 452 -16.40 0.41 27.40
CA ALA A 452 -15.35 0.29 26.39
C ALA A 452 -15.53 -0.97 25.55
N VAL A 453 -15.25 -0.88 24.25
CA VAL A 453 -15.37 -2.01 23.34
C VAL A 453 -14.35 -3.10 23.68
N ASN A 454 -14.85 -4.32 23.85
CA ASN A 454 -14.01 -5.51 23.87
C ASN A 454 -13.85 -6.05 22.43
N VAL A 455 -12.67 -5.87 21.84
CA VAL A 455 -12.38 -6.30 20.46
C VAL A 455 -12.46 -7.81 20.23
N ARG A 456 -12.60 -8.61 21.29
CA ARG A 456 -12.78 -10.08 21.24
C ARG A 456 -14.24 -10.52 21.36
N GLU A 457 -15.17 -9.58 21.55
CA GLU A 457 -16.60 -9.85 21.68
C GLU A 457 -17.34 -9.45 20.39
N GLN A 458 -18.24 -10.32 19.92
CA GLN A 458 -19.11 -9.99 18.80
C GLN A 458 -20.30 -9.18 19.31
N GLN A 459 -20.63 -8.09 18.62
CA GLN A 459 -21.80 -7.27 18.91
C GLN A 459 -22.76 -7.24 17.72
N ASP A 460 -23.98 -6.76 17.95
CA ASP A 460 -24.95 -6.53 16.87
C ASP A 460 -24.48 -5.35 15.99
N ALA A 461 -24.45 -5.58 14.68
CA ALA A 461 -23.94 -4.63 13.70
C ALA A 461 -24.90 -3.45 13.49
N LEU A 462 -26.21 -3.65 13.66
CA LEU A 462 -27.20 -2.58 13.59
C LEU A 462 -27.11 -1.71 14.84
N GLU A 463 -26.92 -2.32 16.01
CA GLU A 463 -26.73 -1.56 17.25
C GLU A 463 -25.46 -0.71 17.18
N PHE A 464 -24.36 -1.26 16.66
CA PHE A 464 -23.14 -0.48 16.35
C PHE A 464 -23.40 0.64 15.34
N TYR A 465 -24.15 0.36 14.28
CA TYR A 465 -24.50 1.35 13.26
C TYR A 465 -25.25 2.55 13.85
N ASN A 466 -26.29 2.30 14.65
CA ASN A 466 -27.06 3.38 15.28
C ASN A 466 -26.19 4.19 16.24
N ALA A 467 -25.42 3.52 17.11
CA ALA A 467 -24.53 4.20 18.07
C ALA A 467 -23.43 5.03 17.37
N LEU A 468 -22.92 4.55 16.24
CA LEU A 468 -21.94 5.27 15.41
C LEU A 468 -22.58 6.50 14.76
N PHE A 469 -23.79 6.36 14.22
CA PHE A 469 -24.52 7.45 13.57
C PHE A 469 -24.83 8.59 14.55
N ASP A 470 -25.33 8.24 15.74
CA ASP A 470 -25.54 9.20 16.82
C ASP A 470 -24.23 9.91 17.17
N SER A 471 -23.12 9.18 17.24
CA SER A 471 -21.82 9.76 17.56
C SER A 471 -21.28 10.70 16.48
N ILE A 472 -21.51 10.38 15.21
CA ILE A 472 -21.11 11.24 14.07
C ILE A 472 -21.94 12.52 14.07
N ASP A 473 -23.27 12.42 14.20
CA ASP A 473 -24.15 13.58 14.16
C ASP A 473 -23.96 14.50 15.38
N GLU A 474 -23.82 13.95 16.58
CA GLU A 474 -23.49 14.75 17.77
C GLU A 474 -22.09 15.37 17.69
N GLY A 475 -21.14 14.70 17.04
CA GLY A 475 -19.82 15.25 16.75
C GLY A 475 -19.90 16.44 15.79
N LEU A 476 -20.64 16.30 14.69
CA LEU A 476 -20.82 17.35 13.68
C LEU A 476 -21.59 18.55 14.24
N LYS A 477 -22.65 18.31 15.03
CA LYS A 477 -23.40 19.38 15.72
C LYS A 477 -22.49 20.23 16.60
N LYS A 478 -21.53 19.62 17.31
CA LYS A 478 -20.55 20.35 18.13
C LYS A 478 -19.61 21.23 17.30
N LEU A 479 -19.35 20.86 16.05
CA LEU A 479 -18.58 21.65 15.09
C LEU A 479 -19.45 22.71 14.36
N GLY A 480 -20.76 22.77 14.63
CA GLY A 480 -21.69 23.66 13.95
C GLY A 480 -22.17 23.17 12.59
N GLU A 481 -21.89 21.90 12.26
CA GLU A 481 -22.31 21.25 11.02
C GLU A 481 -23.68 20.56 11.19
N PRO A 482 -24.46 20.39 10.10
CA PRO A 482 -25.75 19.71 10.16
C PRO A 482 -25.60 18.20 10.43
N PRO A 483 -26.61 17.55 11.05
CA PRO A 483 -26.62 16.10 11.28
C PRO A 483 -26.77 15.35 9.96
N ILE A 484 -25.66 14.93 9.38
CA ILE A 484 -25.63 14.33 8.05
C ILE A 484 -26.24 12.93 8.03
N CYS A 485 -26.10 12.14 9.10
CA CYS A 485 -26.65 10.79 9.16
C CYS A 485 -28.18 10.84 9.22
N GLU A 486 -28.76 11.69 10.07
CA GLU A 486 -30.20 11.95 10.12
C GLU A 486 -30.75 12.44 8.76
N ASN A 487 -30.04 13.34 8.08
CA ASN A 487 -30.47 13.86 6.78
C ASN A 487 -30.45 12.81 5.66
N LEU A 488 -29.49 11.89 5.69
CA LEU A 488 -29.30 10.89 4.63
C LEU A 488 -30.10 9.60 4.87
N PHE A 489 -30.30 9.19 6.11
CA PHE A 489 -30.90 7.90 6.49
C PHE A 489 -32.17 8.03 7.34
N GLY A 490 -32.48 9.22 7.86
CA GLY A 490 -33.64 9.47 8.70
C GLY A 490 -34.94 9.54 7.89
N GLY A 491 -35.82 8.56 8.10
CA GLY A 491 -37.21 8.56 7.63
C GLY A 491 -38.20 8.76 8.79
N THR A 492 -39.49 8.80 8.46
CA THR A 492 -40.57 8.77 9.46
C THR A 492 -41.63 7.74 9.10
N PHE A 493 -42.11 7.01 10.10
CA PHE A 493 -43.32 6.22 10.04
C PHE A 493 -44.52 7.06 10.46
N ALA A 494 -45.73 6.64 10.05
CA ALA A 494 -47.00 7.09 10.59
C ALA A 494 -47.65 5.92 11.35
N ASP A 495 -47.74 6.03 12.69
CA ASP A 495 -48.59 5.16 13.52
C ASP A 495 -50.03 5.64 13.38
N GLN A 496 -50.82 4.89 12.60
CA GLN A 496 -52.22 5.19 12.32
C GLN A 496 -53.13 4.30 13.15
N LYS A 497 -54.13 4.91 13.79
CA LYS A 497 -55.25 4.22 14.44
C LYS A 497 -56.54 4.67 13.79
N ILE A 498 -57.11 3.80 12.98
CA ILE A 498 -58.31 4.08 12.16
C ILE A 498 -59.50 3.41 12.82
N CYS A 499 -60.41 4.21 13.39
CA CYS A 499 -61.64 3.68 13.99
C CYS A 499 -62.59 3.18 12.89
N LYS A 500 -63.21 2.02 13.10
CA LYS A 500 -64.23 1.48 12.18
C LYS A 500 -65.65 1.96 12.50
N ASP A 501 -65.90 2.22 13.78
CA ASP A 501 -67.24 2.56 14.31
C ASP A 501 -67.47 4.08 14.44
N CYS A 502 -66.49 4.91 14.08
CA CYS A 502 -66.56 6.37 14.07
C CYS A 502 -65.55 6.97 13.07
N PRO A 503 -65.72 8.23 12.63
CA PRO A 503 -64.84 8.83 11.63
C PRO A 503 -63.46 9.26 12.18
N HIS A 504 -63.21 9.11 13.49
CA HIS A 504 -61.97 9.54 14.12
C HIS A 504 -60.77 8.72 13.62
N ARG A 505 -59.73 9.44 13.19
CA ARG A 505 -58.44 8.87 12.76
C ARG A 505 -57.32 9.56 13.52
N TYR A 506 -56.56 8.78 14.26
CA TYR A 506 -55.36 9.26 14.92
C TYR A 506 -54.15 8.92 14.07
N GLN A 507 -53.24 9.87 13.89
CA GLN A 507 -51.96 9.67 13.22
C GLN A 507 -50.87 10.37 14.02
N ARG A 508 -49.76 9.65 14.26
CA ARG A 508 -48.55 10.19 14.87
C ARG A 508 -47.33 9.79 14.04
N GLU A 509 -46.42 10.73 13.84
CA GLU A 509 -45.16 10.44 13.18
C GLU A 509 -44.10 9.97 14.18
N GLU A 510 -43.34 8.94 13.79
CA GLU A 510 -42.24 8.36 14.57
C GLU A 510 -40.99 8.22 13.68
N PRO A 511 -39.83 8.76 14.08
CA PRO A 511 -38.62 8.69 13.26
C PRO A 511 -38.04 7.28 13.20
N PHE A 512 -37.35 6.96 12.09
CA PHE A 512 -36.59 5.72 11.96
C PHE A 512 -35.28 5.94 11.18
N THR A 513 -34.27 5.13 11.49
CA THR A 513 -33.01 5.03 10.73
C THR A 513 -32.91 3.73 9.92
N SER A 514 -33.70 2.72 10.30
CA SER A 514 -33.77 1.43 9.63
C SER A 514 -35.17 0.82 9.74
N ILE A 515 -35.54 -0.01 8.76
CA ILE A 515 -36.78 -0.80 8.77
C ILE A 515 -36.42 -2.25 9.07
N SER A 516 -36.88 -2.77 10.21
CA SER A 516 -36.59 -4.14 10.64
C SER A 516 -37.71 -5.08 10.24
N VAL A 517 -37.49 -5.86 9.19
CA VAL A 517 -38.49 -6.77 8.61
C VAL A 517 -38.33 -8.20 9.14
N ASP A 518 -39.47 -8.85 9.36
CA ASP A 518 -39.50 -10.25 9.78
C ASP A 518 -39.20 -11.16 8.58
N VAL A 519 -38.22 -12.05 8.77
CA VAL A 519 -37.81 -13.05 7.76
C VAL A 519 -38.58 -14.36 7.97
N ARG A 520 -39.10 -14.57 9.18
CA ARG A 520 -39.89 -15.76 9.53
C ARG A 520 -41.21 -15.72 8.78
N SER A 521 -41.57 -16.85 8.18
CA SER A 521 -42.83 -17.05 7.42
C SER A 521 -42.94 -16.29 6.09
N HIS A 522 -41.87 -15.63 5.63
CA HIS A 522 -41.85 -14.90 4.36
C HIS A 522 -40.60 -15.26 3.55
N ASN A 523 -40.74 -15.41 2.24
CA ASN A 523 -39.62 -15.81 1.36
C ASN A 523 -38.97 -14.62 0.65
N ASN A 524 -39.56 -13.42 0.72
CA ASN A 524 -39.06 -12.25 0.01
C ASN A 524 -39.37 -10.95 0.77
N LEU A 525 -38.60 -9.89 0.45
CA LEU A 525 -38.71 -8.57 1.07
C LEU A 525 -40.08 -7.91 0.89
N LEU A 526 -40.69 -8.05 -0.30
CA LEU A 526 -41.96 -7.40 -0.59
C LEU A 526 -43.09 -7.91 0.29
N ASP A 527 -43.14 -9.23 0.53
CA ASP A 527 -44.16 -9.83 1.38
C ASP A 527 -43.95 -9.49 2.85
N SER A 528 -42.70 -9.45 3.32
CA SER A 528 -42.40 -8.97 4.68
C SER A 528 -42.80 -7.49 4.86
N LEU A 529 -42.57 -6.63 3.86
CA LEU A 529 -43.00 -5.22 3.90
C LEU A 529 -44.53 -5.09 3.84
N LYS A 530 -45.23 -5.94 3.08
CA LYS A 530 -46.70 -5.97 3.09
C LYS A 530 -47.24 -6.32 4.46
N GLU A 531 -46.68 -7.35 5.11
CA GLU A 531 -47.10 -7.72 6.47
C GLU A 531 -46.77 -6.62 7.47
N TYR A 532 -45.63 -5.94 7.30
CA TYR A 532 -45.24 -4.80 8.14
C TYR A 532 -46.28 -3.67 8.14
N VAL A 533 -46.91 -3.37 6.98
CA VAL A 533 -47.88 -2.26 6.86
C VAL A 533 -49.35 -2.68 6.97
N LYS A 534 -49.65 -3.99 6.98
CA LYS A 534 -51.01 -4.54 7.01
C LYS A 534 -51.82 -4.10 8.24
N GLY A 535 -51.13 -3.96 9.37
CA GLY A 535 -51.72 -3.54 10.64
C GLY A 535 -52.53 -4.61 11.36
N ASP A 536 -52.76 -4.34 12.65
CA ASP A 536 -53.49 -5.20 13.58
C ASP A 536 -54.90 -4.70 13.82
N LEU A 537 -55.86 -5.62 13.87
CA LEU A 537 -57.24 -5.32 14.25
C LEU A 537 -57.38 -5.33 15.78
N LEU A 538 -57.59 -4.15 16.36
CA LEU A 538 -57.90 -3.95 17.77
C LEU A 538 -59.41 -4.15 18.00
N ASN A 539 -59.79 -5.28 18.59
CA ASN A 539 -61.19 -5.62 18.87
C ASN A 539 -61.38 -6.20 20.29
N ASN A 540 -62.64 -6.37 20.70
CA ASN A 540 -63.04 -6.96 21.97
C ASN A 540 -62.32 -6.31 23.17
N ASP A 541 -61.66 -7.11 24.01
CA ASP A 541 -60.96 -6.61 25.20
C ASP A 541 -59.80 -5.66 24.87
N ASN A 542 -59.17 -5.86 23.70
CA ASN A 542 -58.07 -5.06 23.14
C ASN A 542 -58.55 -3.90 22.26
N ALA A 543 -59.86 -3.59 22.24
CA ALA A 543 -60.40 -2.48 21.47
C ALA A 543 -59.81 -1.12 21.89
N TYR A 544 -59.59 -0.24 20.90
CA TYR A 544 -58.98 1.07 21.09
C TYR A 544 -59.92 2.03 21.81
N LEU A 545 -59.44 2.69 22.88
CA LEU A 545 -60.17 3.77 23.53
C LEU A 545 -60.05 5.05 22.68
N CYS A 546 -61.10 5.38 21.95
CA CYS A 546 -61.14 6.58 21.13
C CYS A 546 -61.32 7.82 22.01
N GLU A 547 -60.40 8.78 21.89
CA GLU A 547 -60.39 10.02 22.70
C GLU A 547 -61.56 10.96 22.36
N GLU A 548 -61.99 11.02 21.10
CA GLU A 548 -63.13 11.85 20.69
C GLU A 548 -64.49 11.27 21.14
N CYS A 549 -64.64 9.95 21.08
CA CYS A 549 -65.88 9.27 21.46
C CYS A 549 -65.92 8.86 22.94
N ASN A 550 -64.76 8.92 23.62
CA ASN A 550 -64.52 8.43 24.98
C ASN A 550 -65.08 7.01 25.25
N LYS A 551 -64.94 6.11 24.27
CA LYS A 551 -65.42 4.72 24.34
C LYS A 551 -64.47 3.77 23.61
N LYS A 552 -64.46 2.50 24.00
CA LYS A 552 -63.75 1.45 23.26
C LYS A 552 -64.44 1.20 21.91
N VAL A 553 -63.69 1.29 20.82
CA VAL A 553 -64.15 1.07 19.45
C VAL A 553 -63.24 0.10 18.73
N THR A 554 -63.77 -0.59 17.73
CA THR A 554 -62.95 -1.42 16.86
C THR A 554 -62.07 -0.51 16.01
N ALA A 555 -60.75 -0.74 16.00
CA ALA A 555 -59.82 0.08 15.24
C ALA A 555 -58.77 -0.79 14.54
N VAL A 556 -58.23 -0.28 13.43
CA VAL A 556 -57.03 -0.85 12.79
C VAL A 556 -55.84 -0.02 13.25
N LYS A 557 -54.85 -0.64 13.87
CA LYS A 557 -53.56 -0.01 14.18
C LYS A 557 -52.54 -0.47 13.16
N ARG A 558 -51.94 0.44 12.40
CA ARG A 558 -50.91 0.11 11.41
C ARG A 558 -49.77 1.10 11.43
N LEU A 559 -48.58 0.63 11.04
CA LEU A 559 -47.40 1.45 10.87
C LEU A 559 -47.08 1.55 9.37
N CYS A 560 -47.11 2.76 8.84
CA CYS A 560 -46.89 3.01 7.41
C CYS A 560 -45.68 3.92 7.23
N VAL A 561 -45.03 3.91 6.06
CA VAL A 561 -43.96 4.87 5.81
C VAL A 561 -44.56 6.25 5.46
N ALA A 562 -44.24 7.27 6.25
CA ALA A 562 -44.66 8.64 6.00
C ALA A 562 -43.64 9.37 5.11
N ARG A 563 -42.36 9.34 5.49
CA ARG A 563 -41.26 9.95 4.74
C ARG A 563 -40.12 8.94 4.54
N LEU A 564 -39.68 8.77 3.30
CA LEU A 564 -38.52 7.95 2.95
C LEU A 564 -37.21 8.76 3.01
N PRO A 565 -36.12 8.17 3.53
CA PRO A 565 -34.80 8.76 3.42
C PRO A 565 -34.19 8.54 2.02
N PRO A 566 -33.19 9.35 1.62
CA PRO A 566 -32.39 9.09 0.42
C PRO A 566 -31.70 7.71 0.40
N TYR A 567 -31.20 7.27 1.55
CA TYR A 567 -30.57 5.97 1.76
C TYR A 567 -31.41 5.15 2.74
N LEU A 568 -31.94 4.02 2.27
CA LEU A 568 -32.83 3.18 3.08
C LEU A 568 -32.06 1.96 3.62
N THR A 569 -31.98 1.87 4.95
CA THR A 569 -31.41 0.71 5.65
C THR A 569 -32.52 -0.28 6.00
N ILE A 570 -32.38 -1.52 5.56
CA ILE A 570 -33.33 -2.60 5.87
C ILE A 570 -32.61 -3.68 6.68
N GLN A 571 -33.08 -3.91 7.90
CA GLN A 571 -32.59 -4.99 8.76
C GLN A 571 -33.45 -6.23 8.54
N LEU A 572 -32.83 -7.33 8.14
CA LEU A 572 -33.48 -8.65 8.14
C LEU A 572 -33.35 -9.25 9.54
N LYS A 573 -34.46 -9.41 10.27
CA LYS A 573 -34.46 -10.02 11.61
C LYS A 573 -34.20 -11.53 11.53
N ARG A 574 -32.95 -11.90 11.33
CA ARG A 574 -32.47 -13.29 11.25
C ARG A 574 -32.02 -13.86 12.59
N PHE A 575 -31.99 -13.03 13.63
CA PHE A 575 -31.58 -13.44 14.98
C PHE A 575 -32.76 -13.25 15.92
N ASP A 576 -32.99 -14.26 16.74
CA ASP A 576 -34.06 -14.30 17.73
C ASP A 576 -33.60 -15.18 18.90
N PHE A 577 -34.32 -15.15 20.02
CA PHE A 577 -33.99 -15.95 21.19
C PHE A 577 -34.95 -17.13 21.30
N ASP A 578 -34.40 -18.35 21.22
CA ASP A 578 -35.19 -19.56 21.48
C ASP A 578 -35.29 -19.76 22.99
N TRP A 579 -36.43 -19.32 23.55
CA TRP A 579 -36.74 -19.42 24.98
C TRP A 579 -36.87 -20.87 25.47
N GLU A 580 -37.16 -21.84 24.59
CA GLU A 580 -37.22 -23.25 24.98
C GLU A 580 -35.81 -23.83 25.13
N ARG A 581 -34.87 -23.37 24.31
CA ARG A 581 -33.47 -23.81 24.33
C ARG A 581 -32.53 -22.93 25.14
N ASP A 582 -33.03 -21.80 25.64
CA ASP A 582 -32.26 -20.76 26.33
C ASP A 582 -31.01 -20.34 25.53
N SER A 583 -31.17 -20.15 24.22
CA SER A 583 -30.04 -19.90 23.31
C SER A 583 -30.41 -18.97 22.15
N PRO A 584 -29.48 -18.12 21.67
CA PRO A 584 -29.66 -17.35 20.45
C PRO A 584 -29.82 -18.27 19.24
N GLN A 585 -30.84 -18.02 18.41
CA GLN A 585 -31.13 -18.76 17.20
C GLN A 585 -30.94 -17.87 15.96
N LYS A 586 -30.27 -18.43 14.94
CA LYS A 586 -30.11 -17.80 13.63
C LYS A 586 -31.00 -18.48 12.59
N TYR A 587 -31.84 -17.70 11.92
CA TYR A 587 -32.65 -18.13 10.79
C TYR A 587 -31.86 -18.01 9.48
N ASN A 588 -31.51 -19.17 8.90
CA ASN A 588 -30.76 -19.27 7.65
C ASN A 588 -31.66 -19.55 6.44
N ASP A 589 -32.97 -19.37 6.59
CA ASP A 589 -33.94 -19.61 5.52
C ASP A 589 -33.66 -18.71 4.31
N TYR A 590 -33.99 -19.25 3.13
CA TYR A 590 -33.89 -18.53 1.87
C TYR A 590 -34.78 -17.28 1.93
N PHE A 591 -34.21 -16.14 1.54
CA PHE A 591 -34.93 -14.88 1.48
C PHE A 591 -34.37 -14.05 0.32
N GLU A 592 -35.24 -13.67 -0.62
CA GLU A 592 -34.87 -12.86 -1.76
C GLU A 592 -35.29 -11.40 -1.59
N PHE A 593 -34.56 -10.50 -2.24
CA PHE A 593 -34.86 -9.08 -2.31
C PHE A 593 -34.55 -8.57 -3.72
N PRO A 594 -35.35 -7.64 -4.25
CA PRO A 594 -35.14 -7.12 -5.60
C PRO A 594 -33.97 -6.13 -5.63
N ILE A 595 -33.36 -5.95 -6.80
CA ILE A 595 -32.38 -4.87 -7.06
C ILE A 595 -33.08 -3.51 -7.03
N ASP A 596 -34.26 -3.43 -7.66
CA ASP A 596 -35.11 -2.25 -7.68
C ASP A 596 -36.33 -2.47 -6.76
N LEU A 597 -36.47 -1.64 -5.72
CA LEU A 597 -37.57 -1.72 -4.76
C LEU A 597 -38.50 -0.51 -4.89
N ASP A 598 -39.76 -0.78 -5.27
CA ASP A 598 -40.82 0.22 -5.21
C ASP A 598 -41.40 0.29 -3.79
N MET A 599 -41.14 1.40 -3.10
CA MET A 599 -41.65 1.62 -1.74
C MET A 599 -43.06 2.23 -1.71
N MET A 600 -43.59 2.70 -2.86
CA MET A 600 -44.89 3.36 -2.96
C MET A 600 -46.03 2.57 -2.29
N PRO A 601 -46.16 1.24 -2.46
CA PRO A 601 -47.26 0.47 -1.84
C PRO A 601 -47.25 0.45 -0.31
N PHE A 602 -46.12 0.80 0.32
CA PHE A 602 -45.90 0.75 1.76
C PHE A 602 -45.97 2.13 2.43
N THR A 603 -46.21 3.19 1.65
CA THR A 603 -46.36 4.55 2.18
C THR A 603 -47.79 4.86 2.58
N VAL A 604 -47.97 5.90 3.40
CA VAL A 604 -49.30 6.44 3.77
C VAL A 604 -50.16 6.70 2.53
N HIS A 605 -49.58 7.34 1.51
CA HIS A 605 -50.29 7.65 0.27
C HIS A 605 -50.62 6.39 -0.55
N GLY A 606 -49.74 5.40 -0.61
CA GLY A 606 -49.96 4.17 -1.37
C GLY A 606 -51.07 3.31 -0.79
N LEU A 607 -51.13 3.23 0.53
CA LEU A 607 -52.19 2.53 1.25
C LEU A 607 -53.54 3.25 1.09
N ALA A 608 -53.56 4.58 1.23
CA ALA A 608 -54.77 5.37 1.02
C ALA A 608 -55.32 5.20 -0.42
N GLN A 609 -54.43 5.11 -1.41
CA GLN A 609 -54.82 4.81 -2.80
C GLN A 609 -55.39 3.41 -2.96
N ALA A 610 -54.76 2.39 -2.35
CA ALA A 610 -55.25 1.01 -2.41
C ALA A 610 -56.62 0.83 -1.72
N GLU A 611 -56.90 1.66 -0.71
CA GLU A 611 -58.17 1.70 0.02
C GLU A 611 -59.24 2.57 -0.65
N GLY A 612 -58.91 3.25 -1.74
CA GLY A 612 -59.84 4.09 -2.52
C GLY A 612 -60.14 5.45 -1.88
N GLU A 613 -59.28 5.93 -0.98
CA GLU A 613 -59.47 7.18 -0.24
C GLU A 613 -58.96 8.42 -0.99
N VAL A 614 -58.12 8.23 -2.03
CA VAL A 614 -57.49 9.30 -2.82
C VAL A 614 -57.65 9.01 -4.32
N SER A 615 -58.00 10.04 -5.10
CA SER A 615 -58.27 9.91 -6.54
C SER A 615 -56.97 9.89 -7.37
N LYS A 616 -57.00 9.29 -8.58
CA LYS A 616 -55.82 9.26 -9.48
C LYS A 616 -55.37 10.65 -9.98
N GLU A 617 -56.20 11.68 -9.83
CA GLU A 617 -55.99 13.02 -10.39
C GLU A 617 -55.29 13.98 -9.41
N GLU A 618 -55.29 13.70 -8.10
CA GLU A 618 -54.51 14.44 -7.09
C GLU A 618 -53.00 14.12 -7.16
N LEU A 619 -52.59 13.13 -7.97
CA LEU A 619 -51.21 12.63 -8.11
C LEU A 619 -50.22 13.58 -8.81
N THR A 620 -50.68 14.61 -9.53
CA THR A 620 -49.76 15.48 -10.29
C THR A 620 -49.26 16.70 -9.49
N HIS A 621 -49.76 16.91 -8.27
CA HIS A 621 -49.46 18.09 -7.46
C HIS A 621 -48.71 17.83 -6.15
N SER A 622 -48.49 16.57 -5.75
CA SER A 622 -47.63 16.24 -4.61
C SER A 622 -46.15 16.21 -5.02
N SER A 623 -45.27 16.69 -4.15
CA SER A 623 -43.83 16.73 -4.41
C SER A 623 -43.26 15.33 -4.62
N VAL A 624 -42.18 15.23 -5.40
CA VAL A 624 -41.47 13.97 -5.72
C VAL A 624 -41.17 13.11 -4.47
N THR A 625 -40.99 13.74 -3.31
CA THR A 625 -40.77 13.11 -2.00
C THR A 625 -41.92 12.25 -1.48
N ASP A 626 -43.18 12.59 -1.81
CA ASP A 626 -44.38 11.86 -1.34
C ASP A 626 -44.77 10.73 -2.30
N SER A 627 -44.23 10.74 -3.51
CA SER A 627 -44.63 9.86 -4.60
C SER A 627 -44.02 8.45 -4.55
N GLY A 628 -43.21 8.14 -3.54
CA GLY A 628 -42.49 6.86 -3.42
C GLY A 628 -41.55 6.54 -4.59
N ARG A 629 -41.42 7.45 -5.57
CA ARG A 629 -40.60 7.32 -6.77
C ARG A 629 -39.29 8.08 -6.57
N GLY A 630 -38.32 7.39 -6.00
CA GLY A 630 -36.93 7.81 -5.93
C GLY A 630 -36.02 6.63 -6.28
N VAL A 631 -34.81 6.91 -6.76
CA VAL A 631 -33.76 5.89 -6.79
C VAL A 631 -33.25 5.75 -5.36
N PHE A 632 -33.72 4.73 -4.65
CA PHE A 632 -33.28 4.43 -3.29
C PHE A 632 -32.15 3.41 -3.34
N TYR A 633 -31.03 3.72 -2.70
CA TYR A 633 -29.98 2.73 -2.51
C TYR A 633 -30.33 1.90 -1.28
N ILE A 634 -30.64 0.62 -1.50
CA ILE A 634 -30.99 -0.33 -0.45
C ILE A 634 -29.70 -0.89 0.14
N TYR A 635 -29.48 -0.64 1.43
CA TYR A 635 -28.43 -1.31 2.19
C TYR A 635 -29.05 -2.45 2.98
N ILE A 636 -28.77 -3.68 2.53
CA ILE A 636 -29.18 -4.89 3.23
C ILE A 636 -28.00 -5.37 4.07
N TYR A 637 -28.20 -5.37 5.38
CA TYR A 637 -27.25 -5.92 6.32
C TYR A 637 -27.14 -7.43 6.14
N ILE A 638 -26.21 -7.87 5.29
CA ILE A 638 -25.75 -9.25 5.23
C ILE A 638 -24.54 -9.35 6.16
N TYR A 639 -24.71 -10.06 7.28
CA TYR A 639 -23.56 -10.54 8.06
C TYR A 639 -22.71 -11.44 7.17
N ILE A 640 -21.68 -10.88 6.54
CA ILE A 640 -20.60 -11.67 5.96
C ILE A 640 -19.74 -12.11 7.15
N TYR A 641 -19.97 -13.32 7.64
CA TYR A 641 -18.94 -14.04 8.36
C TYR A 641 -17.79 -14.27 7.37
N ILE A 642 -16.82 -13.36 7.33
CA ILE A 642 -15.52 -13.66 6.77
C ILE A 642 -14.87 -14.60 7.79
N TYR A 643 -15.12 -15.90 7.65
CA TYR A 643 -14.19 -16.88 8.17
C TYR A 643 -12.88 -16.66 7.41
N SER A 644 -11.91 -16.03 8.07
CA SER A 644 -10.49 -16.14 7.71
C SER A 644 -9.86 -17.19 8.60
#